data_AF-A0AAD6D3I9-F1
#
_entry.id   AF-A0AAD6D3I9-F1
#
_cell.length_a   1.000
_cell.length_b   1.000
_cell.length_c   1.000
_cell.angle_alpha   90.00
_cell.angle_beta   90.00
_cell.angle_gamma   90.00
#
_symmetry.space_group_name_H-M   'P 1'
#
loop_
_entity.id
_entity.type
_entity.pdbx_description
1 polymer ?
#
loop_
_entity_poly.entity_id
_entity_poly.type
_entity_poly.pdbx_seq_one_letter_code
_entity_poly.pdbx_strand_id
1 'polypeptide(L)'
;MLHRLEQIPLGIYTHINVAFAVIDPDTFEVRPSLSADIELFKRVTRLKQNDPDLKVFIAIGGWSYNDPGPTGTTFSDLTASESNQNKFFDSLTKFMSTYDLDGVDIDWEYPAADDRSGRPEDFDNFPKFLKNLKAALKRTGGRDGLSITLPASFWYLQHFDIQNMKKSVDFFNIMTYDLHGTWDKGNKWTGEFLNAHTNLTEIQNSLDLLWRNDIPSNQVVLGIAFYGRAYTLADSTCHTPGCLFASGAEAGECSHEVGILMNSEIDEVIAEKNPKVTLDKDAAVKMITWDDNQWVSYDDAETFKLKADFARGKCLGGLMVWAVSHDHTNGTYSRALGEAAQRKFIALSDKIKTDDTIKVKHDQCKWTNCGDLCPAGWVLLRRNDDDRHNDGEWMLDDGGCLFKTGVHRLCCPPDQDAPKCGWYTFNNGECDGTCPDGMFELGGTQRGCSTAFGNYQAACCTSGQKSTALYEKCEWGASFKCDSYKCPAEKSDVLLKSCNGNGGSACGGDWRTNLNEERKYCCDTSDENMSFDDCEWLDDYTETGYNVIPAEGDGKSGYCFSSCPSDKVRVAMEHYNTCSRKTGSRAKCCSPNYTTIKNVVDPQVERWEKDLKDWLDNPKCSTGYGYNYGDTFDPVDKRGYTDVLPFKYVPRYASSSDTSLYKRQDQTVFTSNQILIVLTDIIFAYRATTLTSKAVKEIKAWNDIIGAKFSYLATITLVAFLKDGAELYSEIAADLAGRIICNLEYWNQMIKDCTASGSSDLICTVSDLDKWDTEYSIDPDTYGTNSDSGSTKRFLHILDKRDGAPRDFTIDCGIDPVTGLKRIMIIRSVAYPNGAEGDNLQRANGLTVRFALANEDECTDVSIDPNAPNNIWTWVTEHILELQLIPRSIEFMVTGTLPAVHGLAEYRTTNKLMPWDIAQLLNQDYSKWASGHTTLTGSPINRVFDTLGSKINPGPLVNTEAHLNSMKGRMFAGKQPIGDDIWKHLNVPDEQSGEIAISELRMVISVFTYLNTQIVNRHFIDSFGGARSEFQLFQSTVNKVFGQKDFSAGDLFRIFMFNFMSRLTDWVATWVNGRIDDLLDTWQQVLSAAAPGSAAHTTALDYVAQLRRLKERVRRNVVFEASDLIILQRPGS
;
A
#
# COMPACT_ATOMS: atom_id res chain seq x y z
N MET A 1 -4.23 4.42 -6.91
CA MET A 1 -4.37 5.05 -5.57
C MET A 1 -3.18 4.69 -4.66
N LEU A 2 -2.83 5.52 -3.66
CA LEU A 2 -1.87 5.12 -2.63
C LEU A 2 -2.47 4.02 -1.74
N HIS A 3 -1.97 2.80 -1.86
CA HIS A 3 -2.46 1.63 -1.13
C HIS A 3 -1.64 1.35 0.15
N ARG A 4 -0.48 1.98 0.32
CA ARG A 4 0.44 1.76 1.46
C ARG A 4 1.02 3.07 2.00
N LEU A 5 1.25 3.13 3.31
CA LEU A 5 1.84 4.28 3.99
C LEU A 5 3.21 4.67 3.45
N GLU A 6 4.01 3.68 3.03
CA GLU A 6 5.34 3.86 2.47
C GLU A 6 5.33 4.53 1.09
N GLN A 7 4.14 4.84 0.57
CA GLN A 7 3.98 5.58 -0.67
C GLN A 7 3.72 7.08 -0.41
N ILE A 8 3.60 7.53 0.84
CA ILE A 8 3.52 8.95 1.20
C ILE A 8 4.84 9.65 0.79
N PRO A 9 4.79 10.69 -0.07
CA PRO A 9 5.99 11.41 -0.49
C PRO A 9 6.68 12.19 0.64
N LEU A 10 7.97 11.91 0.87
CA LEU A 10 8.78 12.60 1.88
C LEU A 10 9.26 13.98 1.41
N GLY A 11 9.46 14.91 2.34
CA GLY A 11 9.92 16.28 2.11
C GLY A 11 8.83 17.28 1.71
N ILE A 12 7.65 16.79 1.30
CA ILE A 12 6.53 17.63 0.90
C ILE A 12 5.76 18.12 2.13
N TYR A 13 5.26 17.19 2.92
CA TYR A 13 4.44 17.46 4.10
C TYR A 13 5.31 17.83 5.31
N THR A 14 4.87 18.82 6.09
CA THR A 14 5.48 19.16 7.39
C THR A 14 4.77 18.47 8.55
N HIS A 15 3.48 18.20 8.38
CA HIS A 15 2.63 17.52 9.34
C HIS A 15 1.83 16.44 8.62
N ILE A 16 1.71 15.25 9.24
CA ILE A 16 0.76 14.22 8.86
C ILE A 16 -0.21 14.01 10.02
N ASN A 17 -1.50 14.23 9.77
CA ASN A 17 -2.57 13.89 10.71
C ASN A 17 -3.04 12.47 10.38
N VAL A 18 -2.83 11.51 11.29
CA VAL A 18 -3.36 10.15 11.13
C VAL A 18 -4.84 10.16 11.54
N ALA A 19 -5.71 10.03 10.55
CA ALA A 19 -7.16 10.08 10.70
C ALA A 19 -7.73 8.64 10.63
N PHE A 20 -8.39 8.10 11.66
CA PHE A 20 -8.67 8.70 12.97
C PHE A 20 -8.45 7.70 14.11
N ALA A 21 -8.13 8.21 15.31
CA ALA A 21 -8.40 7.53 16.57
C ALA A 21 -9.75 7.99 17.13
N VAL A 22 -10.32 7.21 18.05
CA VAL A 22 -11.65 7.48 18.63
C VAL A 22 -11.60 7.57 20.15
N ILE A 23 -12.63 8.19 20.71
CA ILE A 23 -12.85 8.25 22.16
C ILE A 23 -13.85 7.16 22.51
N ASP A 24 -13.55 6.35 23.52
CA ASP A 24 -14.52 5.42 24.07
C ASP A 24 -15.60 6.20 24.87
N PRO A 25 -16.90 6.05 24.54
CA PRO A 25 -17.96 6.89 25.11
C PRO A 25 -18.19 6.67 26.61
N ASP A 26 -17.82 5.51 27.15
CA ASP A 26 -18.04 5.17 28.56
C ASP A 26 -16.83 5.55 29.44
N THR A 27 -15.64 5.30 28.92
CA THR A 27 -14.39 5.48 29.68
C THR A 27 -13.70 6.81 29.40
N PHE A 28 -14.00 7.45 28.26
CA PHE A 28 -13.32 8.64 27.72
C PHE A 28 -11.84 8.41 27.39
N GLU A 29 -11.41 7.15 27.27
CA GLU A 29 -10.05 6.81 26.86
C GLU A 29 -9.91 6.89 25.33
N VAL A 30 -8.74 7.33 24.88
CA VAL A 30 -8.37 7.32 23.46
C VAL A 30 -7.99 5.91 23.05
N ARG A 31 -8.57 5.42 21.96
CA ARG A 31 -8.28 4.10 21.42
C ARG A 31 -8.15 4.14 19.90
N PRO A 32 -7.42 3.18 19.31
CA PRO A 32 -7.47 2.96 17.87
C PRO A 32 -8.92 2.71 17.42
N SER A 33 -9.30 3.19 16.25
CA SER A 33 -10.62 2.89 15.67
C SER A 33 -10.75 1.40 15.41
N LEU A 34 -9.70 0.80 14.85
CA LEU A 34 -9.53 -0.62 14.64
C LEU A 34 -8.21 -1.09 15.25
N SER A 35 -8.16 -2.33 15.73
CA SER A 35 -6.91 -2.91 16.26
C SER A 35 -5.77 -2.92 15.23
N ALA A 36 -6.09 -2.98 13.94
CA ALA A 36 -5.12 -2.92 12.84
C ALA A 36 -4.39 -1.56 12.74
N ASP A 37 -4.99 -0.48 13.23
CA ASP A 37 -4.43 0.88 13.13
C ASP A 37 -3.20 1.05 14.04
N ILE A 38 -3.02 0.18 15.04
CA ILE A 38 -1.86 0.19 15.95
C ILE A 38 -0.55 0.12 15.16
N GLU A 39 -0.49 -0.74 14.14
CA GLU A 39 0.69 -0.87 13.30
C GLU A 39 0.83 0.30 12.32
N LEU A 40 -0.30 0.85 11.87
CA LEU A 40 -0.36 2.06 11.04
C LEU A 40 0.34 3.22 11.75
N PHE A 41 -0.01 3.50 13.02
CA PHE A 41 0.58 4.61 13.78
C PHE A 41 2.10 4.51 13.86
N LYS A 42 2.63 3.32 14.19
CA LYS A 42 4.07 3.07 14.28
C LYS A 42 4.78 3.25 12.94
N ARG A 43 4.15 2.82 11.84
CA ARG A 43 4.72 2.93 10.49
C ARG A 43 4.75 4.38 10.00
N VAL A 44 3.69 5.16 10.26
CA VAL A 44 3.67 6.59 9.92
C VAL A 44 4.71 7.37 10.73
N THR A 45 4.81 7.15 12.03
CA THR A 45 5.79 7.88 12.86
C THR A 45 7.23 7.51 12.51
N ARG A 46 7.46 6.31 11.96
CA ARG A 46 8.78 5.92 11.43
C ARG A 46 9.23 6.75 10.23
N LEU A 47 8.32 7.38 9.48
CA LEU A 47 8.70 8.26 8.37
C LEU A 47 9.58 9.43 8.82
N LYS A 48 9.44 9.86 10.08
CA LYS A 48 10.30 10.89 10.71
C LYS A 48 11.79 10.53 10.70
N GLN A 49 12.14 9.24 10.59
CA GLN A 49 13.54 8.82 10.47
C GLN A 49 14.17 9.26 9.15
N ASN A 50 13.36 9.36 8.09
CA ASN A 50 13.80 9.75 6.76
C ASN A 50 13.49 11.22 6.45
N ASP A 51 12.60 11.83 7.22
CA ASP A 51 12.26 13.26 7.19
C ASP A 51 12.22 13.80 8.63
N PRO A 52 13.37 14.16 9.24
CA PRO A 52 13.46 14.54 10.65
C PRO A 52 12.62 15.77 11.05
N ASP A 53 12.24 16.61 10.07
CA ASP A 53 11.42 17.78 10.29
C ASP A 53 9.92 17.46 10.30
N LEU A 54 9.53 16.26 9.86
CA LEU A 54 8.14 15.81 9.82
C LEU A 54 7.58 15.66 11.24
N LYS A 55 6.38 16.19 11.45
CA LYS A 55 5.55 15.96 12.64
C LYS A 55 4.38 15.04 12.30
N VAL A 56 4.06 14.13 13.21
CA VAL A 56 2.94 13.21 13.04
C VAL A 56 1.96 13.41 14.18
N PHE A 57 0.77 13.87 13.87
CA PHE A 57 -0.32 14.07 14.83
C PHE A 57 -1.33 12.93 14.70
N ILE A 58 -2.04 12.64 15.78
CA ILE A 58 -3.24 11.81 15.73
C ILE A 58 -4.47 12.71 15.62
N ALA A 59 -5.33 12.48 14.63
CA ALA A 59 -6.62 13.15 14.55
C ALA A 59 -7.69 12.34 15.30
N ILE A 60 -8.50 13.01 16.11
CA ILE A 60 -9.54 12.39 16.92
C ILE A 60 -10.90 12.97 16.53
N GLY A 61 -11.81 12.11 16.11
CA GLY A 61 -13.17 12.47 15.72
C GLY A 61 -13.48 12.13 14.26
N GLY A 62 -13.82 13.14 13.47
CA GLY A 62 -14.24 13.02 12.07
C GLY A 62 -15.74 12.79 11.90
N TRP A 63 -16.23 13.00 10.67
CA TRP A 63 -17.65 12.99 10.33
C TRP A 63 -18.42 11.77 10.89
N SER A 64 -18.05 10.54 10.55
CA SER A 64 -18.83 9.36 10.97
C SER A 64 -18.80 9.09 12.48
N TYR A 65 -17.77 9.53 13.20
CA TYR A 65 -17.71 9.37 14.66
C TYR A 65 -18.77 10.21 15.38
N ASN A 66 -19.11 11.35 14.79
CA ASN A 66 -20.09 12.30 15.31
C ASN A 66 -21.52 12.07 14.76
N ASP A 67 -21.76 10.98 14.01
CA ASP A 67 -23.10 10.62 13.57
C ASP A 67 -24.02 10.29 14.77
N PRO A 68 -25.34 10.56 14.67
CA PRO A 68 -26.29 10.20 15.71
C PRO A 68 -26.18 8.71 16.09
N GLY A 69 -25.87 8.45 17.37
CA GLY A 69 -25.59 7.10 17.83
C GLY A 69 -24.87 7.09 19.18
N PRO A 70 -24.27 5.94 19.59
CA PRO A 70 -23.61 5.79 20.88
C PRO A 70 -22.46 6.75 21.13
N THR A 71 -21.85 7.30 20.07
CA THR A 71 -20.70 8.21 20.14
C THR A 71 -21.06 9.68 19.94
N GLY A 72 -22.29 10.00 19.53
CA GLY A 72 -22.69 11.35 19.12
C GLY A 72 -22.52 12.40 20.22
N THR A 73 -22.76 12.06 21.48
CA THR A 73 -22.60 13.01 22.61
C THR A 73 -21.20 13.00 23.24
N THR A 74 -20.29 12.12 22.80
CA THR A 74 -19.02 11.87 23.52
C THR A 74 -18.18 13.12 23.69
N PHE A 75 -18.04 13.96 22.65
CA PHE A 75 -17.29 15.22 22.78
C PHE A 75 -17.98 16.22 23.73
N SER A 76 -19.31 16.34 23.67
CA SER A 76 -20.05 17.20 24.59
C SER A 76 -19.90 16.73 26.04
N ASP A 77 -20.02 15.43 26.29
CA ASP A 77 -19.86 14.82 27.61
C ASP A 77 -18.40 14.90 28.12
N LEU A 78 -17.43 14.82 27.22
CA LEU A 78 -16.01 15.00 27.53
C LEU A 78 -15.71 16.43 27.95
N THR A 79 -16.13 17.41 27.15
CA THR A 79 -15.80 18.81 27.38
C THR A 79 -16.53 19.39 28.60
N ALA A 80 -17.71 18.87 28.94
CA ALA A 80 -18.49 19.31 30.10
C ALA A 80 -17.97 18.84 31.47
N SER A 81 -17.04 17.88 31.54
CA SER A 81 -16.65 17.23 32.81
C SER A 81 -15.13 17.15 32.99
N GLU A 82 -14.58 17.87 33.97
CA GLU A 82 -13.14 17.79 34.30
C GLU A 82 -12.67 16.35 34.61
N SER A 83 -13.54 15.52 35.20
CA SER A 83 -13.22 14.11 35.45
C SER A 83 -13.06 13.33 34.16
N ASN A 84 -13.87 13.59 33.14
CA ASN A 84 -13.76 12.93 31.83
C ASN A 84 -12.55 13.47 31.07
N GLN A 85 -12.31 14.78 31.14
CA GLN A 85 -11.12 15.42 30.58
C GLN A 85 -9.83 14.80 31.11
N ASN A 86 -9.72 14.57 32.43
CA ASN A 86 -8.53 13.96 33.02
C ASN A 86 -8.30 12.52 32.52
N LYS A 87 -9.35 11.70 32.40
CA LYS A 87 -9.25 10.35 31.82
C LYS A 87 -8.77 10.40 30.36
N PHE A 88 -9.34 11.31 29.58
CA PHE A 88 -8.94 11.53 28.20
C PHE A 88 -7.50 12.01 28.09
N PHE A 89 -7.06 13.01 28.87
CA PHE A 89 -5.69 13.52 28.84
C PHE A 89 -4.67 12.47 29.25
N ASP A 90 -4.95 11.69 30.31
CA ASP A 90 -4.07 10.62 30.76
C ASP A 90 -3.96 9.51 29.71
N SER A 91 -5.07 9.18 29.03
CA SER A 91 -5.08 8.19 27.97
C SER A 91 -4.38 8.69 26.70
N LEU A 92 -4.70 9.90 26.24
CA LEU A 92 -4.13 10.54 25.06
C LEU A 92 -2.61 10.69 25.17
N THR A 93 -2.11 11.22 26.28
CA THR A 93 -0.67 11.41 26.46
C THR A 93 0.09 10.08 26.47
N LYS A 94 -0.49 9.02 27.05
CA LYS A 94 0.05 7.65 26.95
C LYS A 94 0.01 7.11 25.52
N PHE A 95 -1.10 7.30 24.83
CA PHE A 95 -1.29 6.91 23.44
C PHE A 95 -0.24 7.56 22.53
N MET A 96 -0.08 8.88 22.63
CA MET A 96 0.93 9.64 21.89
C MET A 96 2.35 9.18 22.21
N SER A 97 2.66 8.94 23.48
CA SER A 97 3.97 8.42 23.88
C SER A 97 4.22 7.00 23.36
N THR A 98 3.19 6.16 23.29
CA THR A 98 3.31 4.76 22.86
C THR A 98 3.59 4.65 21.36
N TYR A 99 3.03 5.55 20.56
CA TYR A 99 3.15 5.52 19.10
C TYR A 99 4.13 6.53 18.52
N ASP A 100 4.82 7.29 19.37
CA ASP A 100 5.75 8.36 19.00
C ASP A 100 5.10 9.51 18.21
N LEU A 101 3.91 9.93 18.61
CA LEU A 101 3.18 11.04 18.02
C LEU A 101 3.65 12.39 18.60
N ASP A 102 3.69 13.43 17.78
CA ASP A 102 4.20 14.77 18.14
C ASP A 102 3.09 15.74 18.59
N GLY A 103 1.83 15.40 18.33
CA GLY A 103 0.68 16.24 18.64
C GLY A 103 -0.66 15.54 18.40
N VAL A 104 -1.74 16.30 18.58
CA VAL A 104 -3.12 15.87 18.35
C VAL A 104 -3.87 16.91 17.54
N ASP A 105 -4.72 16.45 16.63
CA ASP A 105 -5.75 17.24 15.97
C ASP A 105 -7.12 16.86 16.54
N ILE A 106 -7.92 17.83 16.97
CA ILE A 106 -9.32 17.56 17.38
C ILE A 106 -10.25 17.94 16.24
N ASP A 107 -11.00 16.96 15.77
CA ASP A 107 -11.94 17.08 14.65
C ASP A 107 -13.36 16.74 15.14
N TRP A 108 -13.93 17.67 15.92
CA TRP A 108 -15.30 17.55 16.44
C TRP A 108 -16.29 18.18 15.46
N GLU A 109 -17.15 17.35 14.88
CA GLU A 109 -18.12 17.75 13.85
C GLU A 109 -19.59 17.59 14.29
N TYR A 110 -20.24 18.54 14.97
CA TYR A 110 -19.74 19.85 15.41
C TYR A 110 -20.30 20.21 16.81
N PRO A 111 -19.57 20.99 17.63
CA PRO A 111 -20.08 21.50 18.91
C PRO A 111 -21.39 22.25 18.74
N ALA A 112 -22.30 22.14 19.72
CA ALA A 112 -23.60 22.82 19.77
C ALA A 112 -24.54 22.68 18.55
N ALA A 113 -24.20 21.87 17.56
CA ALA A 113 -25.03 21.59 16.39
C ALA A 113 -26.04 20.48 16.71
N ASP A 114 -27.32 20.81 16.68
CA ASP A 114 -28.40 19.89 17.06
C ASP A 114 -28.44 18.63 16.19
N ASP A 115 -28.15 18.74 14.90
CA ASP A 115 -28.09 17.64 13.93
C ASP A 115 -26.89 16.69 14.15
N ARG A 116 -25.97 17.08 15.04
CA ARG A 116 -24.73 16.37 15.38
C ARG A 116 -24.65 16.05 16.89
N SER A 117 -25.79 16.02 17.57
CA SER A 117 -25.90 15.73 19.01
C SER A 117 -25.13 16.70 19.93
N GLY A 118 -24.80 17.90 19.43
CA GLY A 118 -24.18 18.96 20.23
C GLY A 118 -25.15 19.59 21.23
N ARG A 119 -24.60 20.29 22.23
CA ARG A 119 -25.35 21.03 23.24
C ARG A 119 -24.92 22.49 23.29
N PRO A 120 -25.80 23.46 23.63
CA PRO A 120 -25.44 24.88 23.66
C PRO A 120 -24.23 25.20 24.55
N GLU A 121 -24.03 24.44 25.63
CA GLU A 121 -22.90 24.61 26.56
C GLU A 121 -21.53 24.30 25.92
N ASP A 122 -21.50 23.57 24.80
CA ASP A 122 -20.27 23.21 24.09
C ASP A 122 -19.46 24.44 23.67
N PHE A 123 -20.15 25.55 23.30
CA PHE A 123 -19.51 26.81 22.92
C PHE A 123 -18.57 27.33 24.01
N ASP A 124 -19.01 27.28 25.27
CA ASP A 124 -18.24 27.73 26.43
C ASP A 124 -17.28 26.66 26.96
N ASN A 125 -17.61 25.38 26.79
CA ASN A 125 -16.84 24.26 27.35
C ASN A 125 -15.65 23.89 26.48
N PHE A 126 -15.78 23.96 25.16
CA PHE A 126 -14.73 23.50 24.25
C PHE A 126 -13.43 24.32 24.37
N PRO A 127 -13.42 25.67 24.43
CA PRO A 127 -12.19 26.43 24.67
C PRO A 127 -11.52 26.11 26.03
N LYS A 128 -12.32 25.83 27.07
CA LYS A 128 -11.79 25.43 28.40
C LYS A 128 -11.12 24.08 28.32
N PHE A 129 -11.75 23.12 27.64
CA PHE A 129 -11.16 21.81 27.35
C PHE A 129 -9.83 21.97 26.60
N LEU A 130 -9.78 22.76 25.51
CA LEU A 130 -8.55 22.95 24.73
C LEU A 130 -7.43 23.61 25.53
N LYS A 131 -7.76 24.56 26.41
CA LYS A 131 -6.79 25.15 27.34
C LYS A 131 -6.21 24.09 28.29
N ASN A 132 -7.06 23.24 28.85
CA ASN A 132 -6.63 22.17 29.75
C ASN A 132 -5.83 21.09 29.00
N LEU A 133 -6.25 20.74 27.79
CA LEU A 133 -5.56 19.82 26.90
C LEU A 133 -4.15 20.32 26.58
N LYS A 134 -4.00 21.57 26.12
CA LYS A 134 -2.68 22.16 25.84
C LYS A 134 -1.79 22.17 27.09
N ALA A 135 -2.35 22.42 28.27
CA ALA A 135 -1.60 22.35 29.52
C ALA A 135 -1.14 20.92 29.86
N ALA A 136 -1.96 19.89 29.58
CA ALA A 136 -1.58 18.50 29.74
C ALA A 136 -0.50 18.09 28.74
N LEU A 137 -0.66 18.46 27.46
CA LEU A 137 0.29 18.17 26.39
C LEU A 137 1.67 18.81 26.66
N LYS A 138 1.74 20.03 27.19
CA LYS A 138 3.01 20.67 27.60
C LYS A 138 3.83 19.87 28.63
N ARG A 139 3.19 18.99 29.41
CA ARG A 139 3.88 18.14 30.40
C ARG A 139 4.56 16.92 29.78
N THR A 140 4.33 16.65 28.49
CA THR A 140 4.90 15.49 27.79
C THR A 140 6.35 15.67 27.34
N GLY A 141 6.93 16.87 27.50
CA GLY A 141 8.34 17.11 27.20
C GLY A 141 8.68 17.18 25.70
N GLY A 142 7.76 17.70 24.88
CA GLY A 142 8.01 17.96 23.45
C GLY A 142 6.93 17.44 22.48
N ARG A 143 5.88 16.78 22.98
CA ARG A 143 4.72 16.32 22.18
C ARG A 143 3.52 17.23 22.40
N ASP A 144 3.75 18.53 22.31
CA ASP A 144 2.78 19.54 22.71
C ASP A 144 1.97 20.16 21.57
N GLY A 145 2.09 19.61 20.35
CA GLY A 145 1.32 20.02 19.18
C GLY A 145 -0.18 19.84 19.37
N LEU A 146 -0.96 20.88 19.08
CA LEU A 146 -2.41 20.89 19.12
C LEU A 146 -2.96 21.68 17.94
N SER A 147 -3.65 21.01 17.03
CA SER A 147 -4.45 21.64 15.98
C SER A 147 -5.94 21.34 16.15
N ILE A 148 -6.77 22.14 15.49
CA ILE A 148 -8.22 21.94 15.43
C ILE A 148 -8.66 22.00 13.98
N THR A 149 -9.54 21.08 13.60
CA THR A 149 -10.22 21.12 12.31
C THR A 149 -11.51 21.93 12.42
N LEU A 150 -11.66 22.95 11.57
CA LEU A 150 -12.77 23.91 11.57
C LEU A 150 -13.60 23.80 10.29
N PRO A 151 -14.94 23.90 10.37
CA PRO A 151 -15.79 24.00 9.18
C PRO A 151 -15.61 25.36 8.48
N ALA A 152 -15.74 25.37 7.15
CA ALA A 152 -15.76 26.61 6.38
C ALA A 152 -17.15 27.29 6.38
N SER A 153 -18.23 26.55 6.63
CA SER A 153 -19.58 27.11 6.60
C SER A 153 -19.90 27.89 7.88
N PHE A 154 -20.55 29.05 7.74
CA PHE A 154 -21.03 29.81 8.90
C PHE A 154 -21.98 28.98 9.78
N TRP A 155 -22.80 28.13 9.15
CA TRP A 155 -23.80 27.30 9.83
C TRP A 155 -23.19 26.45 10.96
N TYR A 156 -22.03 25.86 10.75
CA TYR A 156 -21.33 25.10 11.79
C TYR A 156 -20.29 25.94 12.54
N LEU A 157 -19.58 26.85 11.86
CA LEU A 157 -18.51 27.64 12.47
C LEU A 157 -19.01 28.56 13.60
N GLN A 158 -20.28 29.03 13.54
CA GLN A 158 -20.88 29.86 14.59
C GLN A 158 -20.87 29.21 15.98
N HIS A 159 -20.70 27.89 16.06
CA HIS A 159 -20.67 27.15 17.31
C HIS A 159 -19.27 27.04 17.94
N PHE A 160 -18.24 27.63 17.32
CA PHE A 160 -16.88 27.64 17.83
C PHE A 160 -16.52 29.03 18.38
N ASP A 161 -16.19 29.11 19.67
CA ASP A 161 -15.57 30.30 20.27
C ASP A 161 -14.08 30.42 19.88
N ILE A 162 -13.84 30.64 18.58
CA ILE A 162 -12.51 30.70 17.96
C ILE A 162 -11.59 31.74 18.60
N GLN A 163 -12.15 32.81 19.17
CA GLN A 163 -11.40 33.86 19.88
C GLN A 163 -10.73 33.35 21.16
N ASN A 164 -11.41 32.48 21.90
CA ASN A 164 -10.83 31.87 23.09
C ASN A 164 -10.02 30.61 22.75
N MET A 165 -10.37 29.87 21.70
CA MET A 165 -9.61 28.69 21.25
C MET A 165 -8.21 29.05 20.74
N LYS A 166 -8.05 30.17 20.01
CA LYS A 166 -6.76 30.58 19.40
C LYS A 166 -5.60 30.73 20.39
N LYS A 167 -5.91 30.87 21.69
CA LYS A 167 -4.92 30.98 22.77
C LYS A 167 -4.25 29.66 23.12
N SER A 168 -4.86 28.53 22.74
CA SER A 168 -4.43 27.18 23.13
C SER A 168 -3.95 26.35 21.93
N VAL A 169 -4.46 26.65 20.74
CA VAL A 169 -4.24 25.90 19.50
C VAL A 169 -3.03 26.46 18.75
N ASP A 170 -2.21 25.62 18.15
CA ASP A 170 -1.04 26.04 17.35
C ASP A 170 -1.46 26.52 15.96
N PHE A 171 -2.41 25.81 15.32
CA PHE A 171 -3.03 26.22 14.06
C PHE A 171 -4.41 25.58 13.85
N PHE A 172 -5.24 26.24 13.05
CA PHE A 172 -6.56 25.79 12.63
C PHE A 172 -6.51 25.24 11.20
N ASN A 173 -6.90 23.99 11.02
CA ASN A 173 -7.11 23.38 9.71
C ASN A 173 -8.52 23.71 9.25
N ILE A 174 -8.71 24.60 8.28
CA ILE A 174 -10.06 24.93 7.80
C ILE A 174 -10.45 24.00 6.64
N MET A 175 -11.60 23.34 6.75
CA MET A 175 -12.14 22.45 5.72
C MET A 175 -12.78 23.27 4.59
N THR A 176 -11.95 23.92 3.78
CA THR A 176 -12.34 24.73 2.63
C THR A 176 -12.62 23.89 1.38
N TYR A 177 -13.31 22.78 1.60
CA TYR A 177 -13.84 21.83 0.64
C TYR A 177 -15.23 21.39 1.14
N ASP A 178 -15.98 20.67 0.31
CA ASP A 178 -17.37 20.29 0.63
C ASP A 178 -18.29 21.48 0.90
N LEU A 179 -18.03 22.61 0.23
CA LEU A 179 -18.94 23.76 0.23
C LEU A 179 -20.28 23.44 -0.45
N HIS A 180 -20.24 22.51 -1.42
CA HIS A 180 -21.38 22.03 -2.18
C HIS A 180 -21.34 20.52 -2.36
N GLY A 181 -22.51 19.90 -2.40
CA GLY A 181 -22.66 18.46 -2.54
C GLY A 181 -24.09 18.04 -2.84
N THR A 182 -24.33 16.73 -2.91
CA THR A 182 -25.66 16.17 -3.23
C THR A 182 -26.73 16.52 -2.19
N TRP A 183 -26.33 16.85 -0.96
CA TRP A 183 -27.20 17.33 0.11
C TRP A 183 -27.79 18.73 -0.15
N ASP A 184 -27.31 19.47 -1.14
CA ASP A 184 -27.91 20.74 -1.53
C ASP A 184 -29.29 20.58 -2.18
N LYS A 185 -29.67 19.33 -2.53
CA LYS A 185 -30.97 19.03 -3.12
C LYS A 185 -32.12 19.38 -2.20
N GLY A 186 -32.96 20.32 -2.63
CA GLY A 186 -34.08 20.83 -1.84
C GLY A 186 -33.67 21.74 -0.68
N ASN A 187 -32.38 22.11 -0.57
CA ASN A 187 -31.93 23.11 0.39
C ASN A 187 -32.29 24.51 -0.12
N LYS A 188 -33.04 25.28 0.68
CA LYS A 188 -33.53 26.62 0.29
C LYS A 188 -32.43 27.67 0.13
N TRP A 189 -31.23 27.45 0.67
CA TRP A 189 -30.14 28.43 0.67
C TRP A 189 -29.12 28.15 -0.43
N THR A 190 -28.73 26.88 -0.58
CA THR A 190 -27.71 26.46 -1.55
C THR A 190 -28.32 26.01 -2.88
N GLY A 191 -29.46 25.32 -2.85
CA GLY A 191 -30.18 24.81 -4.03
C GLY A 191 -29.45 23.69 -4.76
N GLU A 192 -30.18 22.85 -5.50
CA GLU A 192 -29.63 21.74 -6.31
C GLU A 192 -28.83 22.18 -7.55
N PHE A 193 -27.96 23.18 -7.42
CA PHE A 193 -27.14 23.68 -8.50
C PHE A 193 -25.81 22.92 -8.59
N LEU A 194 -25.29 22.75 -9.80
CA LEU A 194 -23.90 22.39 -10.06
C LEU A 194 -23.02 23.53 -9.54
N ASN A 195 -22.45 23.34 -8.36
CA ASN A 195 -21.49 24.27 -7.80
C ASN A 195 -20.23 23.52 -7.38
N ALA A 196 -19.10 24.21 -7.47
CA ALA A 196 -17.82 23.62 -7.14
C ALA A 196 -17.60 23.59 -5.62
N HIS A 197 -17.27 22.41 -5.10
CA HIS A 197 -17.12 22.23 -3.65
C HIS A 197 -15.86 22.90 -3.05
N THR A 198 -14.95 23.40 -3.89
CA THR A 198 -13.72 24.08 -3.49
C THR A 198 -13.59 25.48 -4.13
N ASN A 199 -14.72 26.16 -4.36
CA ASN A 199 -14.77 27.49 -4.98
C ASN A 199 -14.03 28.56 -4.15
N LEU A 200 -12.94 29.09 -4.68
CA LEU A 200 -12.08 30.08 -4.00
C LEU A 200 -12.81 31.37 -3.60
N THR A 201 -13.79 31.81 -4.39
CA THR A 201 -14.56 33.01 -4.06
C THR A 201 -15.42 32.83 -2.80
N GLU A 202 -15.90 31.61 -2.57
CA GLU A 202 -16.66 31.24 -1.37
C GLU A 202 -15.75 30.93 -0.19
N ILE A 203 -14.62 30.28 -0.45
CA ILE A 203 -13.53 30.11 0.53
C ILE A 203 -13.11 31.47 1.10
N GLN A 204 -12.99 32.49 0.26
CA GLN A 204 -12.67 33.85 0.72
C GLN A 204 -13.74 34.40 1.67
N ASN A 205 -15.02 34.12 1.43
CA ASN A 205 -16.12 34.52 2.33
C ASN A 205 -16.06 33.74 3.65
N SER A 206 -15.76 32.44 3.61
CA SER A 206 -15.58 31.60 4.80
C SER A 206 -14.45 32.10 5.69
N LEU A 207 -13.30 32.43 5.10
CA LEU A 207 -12.17 32.95 5.86
C LEU A 207 -12.45 34.37 6.42
N ASP A 208 -13.36 35.14 5.82
CA ASP A 208 -13.80 36.45 6.35
C ASP A 208 -14.46 36.35 7.71
N LEU A 209 -15.07 35.21 8.00
CA LEU A 209 -15.59 34.92 9.34
C LEU A 209 -14.47 34.86 10.39
N LEU A 210 -13.27 34.39 10.02
CA LEU A 210 -12.11 34.34 10.91
C LEU A 210 -11.48 35.73 11.11
N TRP A 211 -11.34 36.52 10.04
CA TRP A 211 -10.73 37.86 10.14
C TRP A 211 -11.62 38.84 10.92
N ARG A 212 -12.95 38.71 10.80
CA ARG A 212 -13.90 39.46 11.65
C ARG A 212 -13.83 39.09 13.12
N ASN A 213 -13.17 37.98 13.44
CA ASN A 213 -12.89 37.51 14.80
C ASN A 213 -11.38 37.57 15.12
N ASP A 214 -10.64 38.50 14.51
CA ASP A 214 -9.24 38.80 14.82
C ASP A 214 -8.35 37.55 14.92
N ILE A 215 -8.62 36.51 14.12
CA ILE A 215 -7.78 35.31 14.09
C ILE A 215 -6.51 35.63 13.30
N PRO A 216 -5.31 35.41 13.88
CA PRO A 216 -4.06 35.61 13.16
C PRO A 216 -4.00 34.75 11.91
N SER A 217 -3.70 35.36 10.75
CA SER A 217 -3.68 34.64 9.48
C SER A 217 -2.66 33.50 9.47
N ASN A 218 -1.51 33.69 10.11
CA ASN A 218 -0.45 32.69 10.23
C ASN A 218 -0.84 31.47 11.09
N GLN A 219 -1.97 31.52 11.79
CA GLN A 219 -2.55 30.40 12.55
C GLN A 219 -3.58 29.61 11.72
N VAL A 220 -3.92 30.06 10.51
CA VAL A 220 -4.94 29.42 9.66
C VAL A 220 -4.27 28.64 8.54
N VAL A 221 -4.63 27.37 8.37
CA VAL A 221 -4.14 26.46 7.34
C VAL A 221 -5.28 26.15 6.38
N LEU A 222 -5.09 26.45 5.09
CA LEU A 222 -6.13 26.33 4.06
C LEU A 222 -6.29 24.88 3.59
N GLY A 223 -7.49 24.32 3.68
CA GLY A 223 -7.80 22.97 3.20
C GLY A 223 -7.92 22.87 1.67
N ILE A 224 -7.33 21.80 1.13
CA ILE A 224 -7.33 21.39 -0.28
C ILE A 224 -7.91 19.97 -0.36
N ALA A 225 -8.64 19.66 -1.42
CA ALA A 225 -9.20 18.32 -1.65
C ALA A 225 -8.43 17.57 -2.74
N PHE A 226 -8.12 16.29 -2.51
CA PHE A 226 -7.68 15.34 -3.53
C PHE A 226 -8.85 14.47 -4.03
N TYR A 227 -10.04 15.05 -4.07
CA TYR A 227 -11.25 14.46 -4.61
C TYR A 227 -12.14 15.59 -5.14
N GLY A 228 -13.07 15.25 -6.01
CA GLY A 228 -14.12 16.12 -6.50
C GLY A 228 -15.50 15.71 -5.99
N ARG A 229 -16.41 16.69 -5.94
CA ARG A 229 -17.86 16.44 -5.82
C ARG A 229 -18.46 16.36 -7.22
N ALA A 230 -19.21 15.29 -7.45
CA ALA A 230 -19.69 14.89 -8.76
C ALA A 230 -21.21 14.74 -8.79
N TYR A 231 -21.83 15.10 -9.91
CA TYR A 231 -23.27 15.16 -10.08
C TYR A 231 -23.71 14.52 -11.38
N THR A 232 -24.92 13.95 -11.38
CA THR A 232 -25.67 13.67 -12.60
C THR A 232 -26.52 14.90 -12.95
N LEU A 233 -26.35 15.45 -14.14
CA LEU A 233 -27.07 16.62 -14.66
C LEU A 233 -28.58 16.35 -14.70
N ALA A 234 -29.40 17.35 -14.34
CA ALA A 234 -30.86 17.28 -14.53
C ALA A 234 -31.26 17.48 -16.00
N ASP A 235 -30.47 18.26 -16.73
CA ASP A 235 -30.59 18.52 -18.16
C ASP A 235 -29.19 18.42 -18.78
N SER A 236 -28.96 17.44 -19.65
CA SER A 236 -27.66 17.20 -20.31
C SER A 236 -27.19 18.38 -21.16
N THR A 237 -28.09 19.28 -21.54
CA THR A 237 -27.73 20.50 -22.29
C THR A 237 -27.17 21.62 -21.39
N CYS A 238 -27.35 21.53 -20.07
CA CYS A 238 -26.91 22.53 -19.09
C CYS A 238 -25.81 21.95 -18.18
N HIS A 239 -24.54 22.22 -18.52
CA HIS A 239 -23.35 21.65 -17.87
C HIS A 239 -22.42 22.70 -17.26
N THR A 240 -22.89 23.92 -17.06
CA THR A 240 -22.14 25.01 -16.41
C THR A 240 -22.57 25.20 -14.96
N PRO A 241 -21.73 25.82 -14.10
CA PRO A 241 -22.16 26.18 -12.75
C PRO A 241 -23.49 26.94 -12.73
N GLY A 242 -24.34 26.64 -11.76
CA GLY A 242 -25.71 27.18 -11.67
C GLY A 242 -26.79 26.40 -12.46
N CYS A 243 -26.42 25.40 -13.26
CA CYS A 243 -27.37 24.42 -13.81
C CYS A 243 -27.87 23.47 -12.71
N LEU A 244 -29.02 22.81 -12.89
CA LEU A 244 -29.56 21.88 -11.89
C LEU A 244 -28.96 20.47 -12.01
N PHE A 245 -28.75 19.79 -10.88
CA PHE A 245 -28.43 18.36 -10.84
C PHE A 245 -29.63 17.50 -10.46
N ALA A 246 -29.68 16.27 -10.97
CA ALA A 246 -30.69 15.27 -10.62
C ALA A 246 -30.30 14.44 -9.40
N SER A 247 -29.03 14.04 -9.31
CA SER A 247 -28.46 13.21 -8.25
C SER A 247 -26.94 13.37 -8.18
N GLY A 248 -26.27 12.61 -7.31
CA GLY A 248 -24.83 12.40 -7.42
C GLY A 248 -24.47 11.70 -8.74
N ALA A 249 -23.23 11.89 -9.18
CA ALA A 249 -22.66 11.11 -10.27
C ALA A 249 -22.49 9.64 -9.85
N GLU A 250 -22.31 8.77 -10.83
CA GLU A 250 -21.96 7.36 -10.60
C GLU A 250 -20.71 7.25 -9.71
N ALA A 251 -20.69 6.23 -8.85
CA ALA A 251 -19.57 5.99 -7.94
C ALA A 251 -18.34 5.53 -8.72
N GLY A 252 -17.17 6.05 -8.35
CA GLY A 252 -15.89 5.58 -8.89
C GLY A 252 -15.56 4.15 -8.42
N GLU A 253 -14.71 3.46 -9.18
CA GLU A 253 -14.36 2.06 -8.90
C GLU A 253 -13.62 1.86 -7.58
N CYS A 254 -12.96 2.89 -7.05
CA CYS A 254 -12.21 2.82 -5.80
C CYS A 254 -12.91 3.55 -4.65
N SER A 255 -13.52 4.71 -4.91
CA SER A 255 -14.25 5.46 -3.89
C SER A 255 -15.52 4.76 -3.46
N HIS A 256 -16.18 4.03 -4.37
CA HIS A 256 -17.45 3.34 -4.14
C HIS A 256 -18.56 4.25 -3.54
N GLU A 257 -18.45 5.57 -3.71
CA GLU A 257 -19.33 6.55 -3.11
C GLU A 257 -19.98 7.42 -4.19
N VAL A 258 -21.31 7.44 -4.21
CA VAL A 258 -22.08 8.20 -5.21
C VAL A 258 -21.86 9.70 -5.03
N GLY A 259 -21.47 10.37 -6.12
CA GLY A 259 -21.22 11.81 -6.13
C GLY A 259 -19.90 12.27 -5.52
N ILE A 260 -18.97 11.34 -5.28
CA ILE A 260 -17.57 11.63 -4.98
C ILE A 260 -16.69 10.87 -5.98
N LEU A 261 -15.67 11.53 -6.51
CA LEU A 261 -14.61 10.88 -7.26
C LEU A 261 -13.27 11.31 -6.71
N MET A 262 -12.37 10.38 -6.44
CA MET A 262 -10.99 10.71 -6.10
C MET A 262 -10.29 11.34 -7.30
N ASN A 263 -9.32 12.21 -7.05
CA ASN A 263 -8.56 12.82 -8.14
C ASN A 263 -7.91 11.77 -9.06
N SER A 264 -7.50 10.62 -8.52
CA SER A 264 -7.02 9.51 -9.34
C SER A 264 -8.08 8.92 -10.28
N GLU A 265 -9.33 8.82 -9.83
CA GLU A 265 -10.46 8.32 -10.63
C GLU A 265 -10.88 9.35 -11.68
N ILE A 266 -10.77 10.65 -11.35
CA ILE A 266 -11.03 11.74 -12.30
C ILE A 266 -9.99 11.71 -13.42
N ASP A 267 -8.72 11.44 -13.12
CA ASP A 267 -7.68 11.26 -14.14
C ASP A 267 -7.97 10.06 -15.06
N GLU A 268 -8.49 8.97 -14.52
CA GLU A 268 -8.91 7.78 -15.29
C GLU A 268 -10.08 8.14 -16.22
N VAL A 269 -11.11 8.84 -15.72
CA VAL A 269 -12.19 9.37 -16.56
C VAL A 269 -11.65 10.28 -17.66
N ILE A 270 -10.68 11.14 -17.35
CA ILE A 270 -10.05 12.02 -18.35
C ILE A 270 -9.29 11.21 -19.40
N ALA A 271 -8.53 10.21 -18.98
CA ALA A 271 -7.72 9.37 -19.86
C ALA A 271 -8.59 8.50 -20.79
N GLU A 272 -9.69 7.95 -20.27
CA GLU A 272 -10.56 7.04 -20.99
C GLU A 272 -11.58 7.75 -21.90
N LYS A 273 -12.22 8.81 -21.37
CA LYS A 273 -13.32 9.49 -22.05
C LYS A 273 -12.88 10.73 -22.82
N ASN A 274 -11.66 11.23 -22.54
CA ASN A 274 -11.09 12.44 -23.14
C ASN A 274 -12.07 13.65 -23.14
N PRO A 275 -12.71 13.97 -21.98
CA PRO A 275 -13.65 15.07 -21.89
C PRO A 275 -12.94 16.43 -21.99
N LYS A 276 -13.69 17.48 -22.33
CA LYS A 276 -13.15 18.84 -22.34
C LYS A 276 -12.97 19.34 -20.90
N VAL A 277 -11.72 19.47 -20.48
CA VAL A 277 -11.35 20.10 -19.20
C VAL A 277 -11.50 21.62 -19.30
N THR A 278 -12.29 22.21 -18.40
CA THR A 278 -12.48 23.67 -18.29
C THR A 278 -11.97 24.17 -16.95
N LEU A 279 -11.24 25.29 -16.95
CA LEU A 279 -10.81 26.00 -15.76
C LEU A 279 -11.70 27.21 -15.52
N ASP A 280 -12.29 27.31 -14.34
CA ASP A 280 -12.76 28.59 -13.80
C ASP A 280 -11.61 29.20 -12.99
N LYS A 281 -11.07 30.32 -13.48
CA LYS A 281 -9.92 30.98 -12.86
C LYS A 281 -10.27 31.72 -11.58
N ASP A 282 -11.48 32.28 -11.50
CA ASP A 282 -11.90 33.08 -10.36
C ASP A 282 -12.29 32.15 -9.20
N ALA A 283 -13.00 31.07 -9.50
CA ALA A 283 -13.28 30.01 -8.54
C ALA A 283 -12.06 29.10 -8.26
N ALA A 284 -11.02 29.16 -9.10
CA ALA A 284 -9.83 28.31 -9.04
C ALA A 284 -10.17 26.81 -8.94
N VAL A 285 -10.97 26.32 -9.89
CA VAL A 285 -11.42 24.91 -9.97
C VAL A 285 -11.42 24.40 -11.42
N LYS A 286 -11.21 23.10 -11.58
CA LYS A 286 -11.39 22.39 -12.85
C LYS A 286 -12.76 21.74 -12.89
N MET A 287 -13.31 21.65 -14.09
CA MET A 287 -14.58 20.98 -14.35
C MET A 287 -14.49 20.13 -15.61
N ILE A 288 -15.12 18.96 -15.57
CA ILE A 288 -15.34 18.11 -16.73
C ILE A 288 -16.80 17.64 -16.76
N THR A 289 -17.24 17.27 -17.96
CA THR A 289 -18.51 16.60 -18.19
C THR A 289 -18.23 15.41 -19.11
N TRP A 290 -18.76 14.24 -18.76
CA TRP A 290 -18.60 13.00 -19.52
C TRP A 290 -19.92 12.23 -19.62
N ASP A 291 -19.97 11.25 -20.52
CA ASP A 291 -21.14 10.38 -20.77
C ASP A 291 -22.48 11.15 -20.87
N ASP A 292 -22.44 12.33 -21.48
CA ASP A 292 -23.54 13.30 -21.70
C ASP A 292 -24.21 13.89 -20.44
N ASN A 293 -24.12 13.26 -19.28
CA ASN A 293 -24.86 13.70 -18.09
C ASN A 293 -24.07 13.63 -16.77
N GLN A 294 -22.80 13.24 -16.78
CA GLN A 294 -21.98 13.21 -15.58
C GLN A 294 -21.08 14.44 -15.51
N TRP A 295 -20.96 15.05 -14.34
CA TRP A 295 -20.20 16.29 -14.14
C TRP A 295 -19.41 16.22 -12.84
N VAL A 296 -18.19 16.75 -12.81
CA VAL A 296 -17.39 16.86 -11.59
C VAL A 296 -16.62 18.16 -11.57
N SER A 297 -16.54 18.79 -10.39
CA SER A 297 -15.57 19.84 -10.08
C SER A 297 -14.46 19.27 -9.21
N TYR A 298 -13.21 19.61 -9.52
CA TYR A 298 -12.04 19.09 -8.81
C TYR A 298 -10.86 20.07 -8.88
N ASP A 299 -9.76 19.71 -8.22
CA ASP A 299 -8.52 20.47 -8.19
C ASP A 299 -7.35 19.71 -8.79
N ASP A 300 -6.45 20.42 -9.47
CA ASP A 300 -5.22 19.89 -10.07
C ASP A 300 -4.01 20.81 -9.79
N ALA A 301 -2.87 20.54 -10.42
CA ALA A 301 -1.67 21.34 -10.25
C ALA A 301 -1.87 22.85 -10.56
N GLU A 302 -2.71 23.19 -11.53
CA GLU A 302 -2.98 24.59 -11.90
C GLU A 302 -3.82 25.28 -10.82
N THR A 303 -4.85 24.61 -10.29
CA THR A 303 -5.71 25.20 -9.25
C THR A 303 -5.05 25.20 -7.87
N PHE A 304 -4.23 24.19 -7.53
CA PHE A 304 -3.38 24.19 -6.34
C PHE A 304 -2.45 25.40 -6.33
N LYS A 305 -1.86 25.75 -7.49
CA LYS A 305 -1.02 26.95 -7.59
C LYS A 305 -1.81 28.23 -7.32
N LEU A 306 -3.00 28.38 -7.89
CA LEU A 306 -3.87 29.56 -7.65
C LEU A 306 -4.23 29.67 -6.16
N LYS A 307 -4.63 28.56 -5.52
CA LYS A 307 -4.99 28.51 -4.10
C LYS A 307 -3.79 28.74 -3.18
N ALA A 308 -2.61 28.20 -3.52
CA ALA A 308 -1.37 28.44 -2.79
C ALA A 308 -0.91 29.91 -2.90
N ASP A 309 -1.01 30.52 -4.09
CA ASP A 309 -0.67 31.92 -4.31
C ASP A 309 -1.64 32.84 -3.55
N PHE A 310 -2.95 32.50 -3.50
CA PHE A 310 -3.93 33.18 -2.65
C PHE A 310 -3.57 33.07 -1.17
N ALA A 311 -3.30 31.86 -0.67
CA ALA A 311 -2.93 31.61 0.72
C ALA A 311 -1.68 32.41 1.12
N ARG A 312 -0.66 32.43 0.25
CA ARG A 312 0.56 33.24 0.43
C ARG A 312 0.25 34.73 0.46
N GLY A 313 -0.61 35.22 -0.45
CA GLY A 313 -1.05 36.62 -0.49
C GLY A 313 -1.86 37.06 0.74
N LYS A 314 -2.44 36.11 1.48
CA LYS A 314 -3.13 36.34 2.76
C LYS A 314 -2.29 36.03 3.99
N CYS A 315 -1.02 35.68 3.81
CA CYS A 315 -0.11 35.28 4.90
C CYS A 315 -0.71 34.16 5.78
N LEU A 316 -1.34 33.16 5.15
CA LEU A 316 -1.85 31.98 5.84
C LEU A 316 -0.69 31.10 6.34
N GLY A 317 -0.94 30.33 7.41
CA GLY A 317 0.05 29.46 8.05
C GLY A 317 0.48 28.26 7.19
N GLY A 318 -0.34 27.85 6.22
CA GLY A 318 0.00 26.78 5.29
C GLY A 318 -1.20 26.25 4.51
N LEU A 319 -1.01 25.06 3.94
CA LEU A 319 -2.05 24.28 3.25
C LEU A 319 -2.22 22.93 3.95
N MET A 320 -3.44 22.41 3.98
CA MET A 320 -3.80 21.07 4.44
C MET A 320 -4.47 20.33 3.27
N VAL A 321 -4.33 19.00 3.20
CA VAL A 321 -4.96 18.21 2.15
C VAL A 321 -5.82 17.09 2.74
N TRP A 322 -7.04 16.95 2.21
CA TRP A 322 -7.93 15.81 2.43
C TRP A 322 -8.16 15.03 1.14
N ALA A 323 -7.66 13.80 0.99
CA ALA A 323 -6.62 13.18 1.82
C ALA A 323 -5.50 12.65 0.93
N VAL A 324 -4.31 12.53 1.50
CA VAL A 324 -3.12 12.05 0.78
C VAL A 324 -3.38 10.70 0.11
N SER A 325 -4.14 9.80 0.75
CA SER A 325 -4.50 8.47 0.22
C SER A 325 -5.22 8.50 -1.14
N HIS A 326 -5.88 9.60 -1.50
CA HIS A 326 -6.61 9.75 -2.76
C HIS A 326 -5.69 10.09 -3.96
N ASP A 327 -4.38 10.18 -3.71
CA ASP A 327 -3.36 10.40 -4.74
C ASP A 327 -3.01 9.10 -5.49
N HIS A 328 -2.28 9.23 -6.60
CA HIS A 328 -1.66 8.12 -7.32
C HIS A 328 -0.49 7.53 -6.53
N THR A 329 -0.14 6.26 -6.81
CA THR A 329 0.98 5.55 -6.15
C THR A 329 2.34 6.25 -6.27
N ASN A 330 2.49 7.11 -7.26
CA ASN A 330 3.69 7.90 -7.53
C ASN A 330 3.68 9.30 -6.86
N GLY A 331 2.63 9.63 -6.11
CA GLY A 331 2.46 10.92 -5.43
C GLY A 331 2.24 12.10 -6.37
N THR A 332 1.48 11.94 -7.46
CA THR A 332 1.31 12.96 -8.51
C THR A 332 0.77 14.28 -7.94
N TYR A 333 -0.33 14.24 -7.21
CA TYR A 333 -0.96 15.43 -6.64
C TYR A 333 -0.18 15.99 -5.47
N SER A 334 0.43 15.14 -4.64
CA SER A 334 1.34 15.54 -3.58
C SER A 334 2.54 16.32 -4.12
N ARG A 335 3.15 15.86 -5.23
CA ARG A 335 4.26 16.57 -5.89
C ARG A 335 3.82 17.91 -6.46
N ALA A 336 2.66 17.97 -7.10
CA ALA A 336 2.09 19.23 -7.59
C ALA A 336 1.80 20.22 -6.44
N LEU A 337 1.25 19.74 -5.33
CA LEU A 337 1.04 20.52 -4.12
C LEU A 337 2.37 21.01 -3.54
N GLY A 338 3.39 20.15 -3.51
CA GLY A 338 4.75 20.50 -3.09
C GLY A 338 5.34 21.63 -3.94
N GLU A 339 5.20 21.56 -5.27
CA GLU A 339 5.63 22.63 -6.17
C GLU A 339 4.87 23.95 -5.91
N ALA A 340 3.55 23.90 -5.77
CA ALA A 340 2.71 25.06 -5.45
C ALA A 340 3.09 25.69 -4.10
N ALA A 341 3.39 24.86 -3.10
CA ALA A 341 3.80 25.24 -1.75
C ALA A 341 5.30 25.54 -1.61
N GLN A 342 6.09 25.41 -2.68
CA GLN A 342 7.56 25.60 -2.67
C GLN A 342 8.31 24.65 -1.71
N ARG A 343 7.86 23.39 -1.64
CA ARG A 343 8.46 22.29 -0.88
C ARG A 343 9.16 21.30 -1.80
N LYS A 344 10.29 20.78 -1.36
CA LYS A 344 11.13 19.87 -2.16
C LYS A 344 10.81 18.41 -1.83
N PHE A 345 10.40 17.66 -2.84
CA PHE A 345 10.28 16.21 -2.76
C PHE A 345 11.65 15.55 -2.51
N ILE A 346 11.70 14.62 -1.55
CA ILE A 346 12.89 13.85 -1.20
C ILE A 346 12.83 12.47 -1.86
N ALA A 347 11.85 11.64 -1.49
CA ALA A 347 11.72 10.26 -1.95
C ALA A 347 10.30 9.69 -1.71
N LEU A 348 10.02 8.54 -2.35
CA LEU A 348 8.92 7.63 -1.96
C LEU A 348 9.52 6.56 -1.02
N SER A 349 8.88 6.28 0.12
CA SER A 349 9.43 5.37 1.14
C SER A 349 9.55 3.91 0.64
N ASP A 350 8.76 3.48 -0.35
CA ASP A 350 8.88 2.16 -1.02
C ASP A 350 10.23 1.90 -1.73
N LYS A 351 11.05 2.95 -1.95
CA LYS A 351 12.39 2.84 -2.57
C LYS A 351 13.55 2.86 -1.58
N ILE A 352 13.28 2.94 -0.28
CA ILE A 352 14.30 2.83 0.75
C ILE A 352 14.56 1.34 0.97
N LYS A 353 15.76 0.88 0.63
CA LYS A 353 16.22 -0.46 1.02
C LYS A 353 16.03 -0.58 2.52
N THR A 354 15.22 -1.53 2.97
CA THR A 354 15.14 -1.95 4.38
C THR A 354 16.36 -2.77 4.75
N ASP A 355 17.56 -2.24 4.46
CA ASP A 355 18.72 -2.69 5.21
C ASP A 355 18.46 -2.22 6.65
N ASP A 356 18.56 -3.14 7.61
CA ASP A 356 18.12 -3.00 9.02
C ASP A 356 19.01 -2.01 9.82
N THR A 357 19.51 -0.97 9.16
CA THR A 357 20.56 -0.07 9.64
C THR A 357 20.02 1.36 9.69
N ILE A 358 19.75 1.88 10.89
CA ILE A 358 19.52 3.33 11.04
C ILE A 358 20.86 4.03 11.21
N LYS A 359 21.10 5.11 10.47
CA LYS A 359 22.22 6.01 10.72
C LYS A 359 21.86 6.89 11.91
N VAL A 360 22.43 6.61 13.08
CA VAL A 360 22.31 7.45 14.28
C VAL A 360 23.38 8.52 14.23
N LYS A 361 22.98 9.79 14.14
CA LYS A 361 23.88 10.93 14.25
C LYS A 361 24.28 11.14 15.71
N HIS A 362 25.56 11.40 15.96
CA HIS A 362 26.11 11.69 17.29
C HIS A 362 26.71 13.10 17.31
N ASP A 363 26.05 14.01 18.03
CA ASP A 363 26.60 15.34 18.26
C ASP A 363 27.90 15.26 19.07
N GLN A 364 28.79 16.24 18.85
CA GLN A 364 30.10 16.30 19.49
C GLN A 364 30.16 17.41 20.53
N CYS A 365 30.93 17.22 21.59
CA CYS A 365 31.27 18.26 22.56
C CYS A 365 31.79 19.49 21.84
N LYS A 366 31.45 20.68 22.33
CA LYS A 366 31.92 21.93 21.72
C LYS A 366 32.11 23.03 22.74
N TRP A 367 33.04 23.92 22.42
CA TRP A 367 33.15 25.22 23.07
C TRP A 367 32.00 26.11 22.61
N THR A 368 31.24 26.67 23.55
CA THR A 368 30.21 27.68 23.24
C THR A 368 30.83 28.95 22.67
N ASN A 369 30.04 29.83 22.08
CA ASN A 369 30.50 31.19 21.78
C ASN A 369 30.75 31.96 23.08
N CYS A 370 31.50 33.07 22.99
CA CYS A 370 31.85 33.88 24.16
C CYS A 370 30.59 34.33 24.92
N GLY A 371 30.47 33.92 26.19
CA GLY A 371 29.36 34.33 27.05
C GLY A 371 28.12 33.45 26.95
N ASP A 372 27.98 32.63 25.91
CA ASP A 372 26.82 31.76 25.70
C ASP A 372 26.78 30.58 26.67
N LEU A 373 25.58 30.23 27.12
CA LEU A 373 25.33 29.05 27.93
C LEU A 373 25.39 27.78 27.07
N CYS A 374 25.46 26.61 27.71
CA CYS A 374 25.32 25.35 26.97
C CYS A 374 23.97 25.29 26.26
N PRO A 375 23.91 24.65 25.07
CA PRO A 375 22.65 24.35 24.41
C PRO A 375 21.66 23.64 25.35
N ALA A 376 20.36 23.80 25.11
CA ALA A 376 19.34 23.17 25.95
C ALA A 376 19.54 21.64 26.01
N GLY A 377 19.56 21.09 27.24
CA GLY A 377 19.81 19.67 27.49
C GLY A 377 21.29 19.27 27.50
N TRP A 378 22.23 20.12 27.08
CA TRP A 378 23.65 19.78 27.08
C TRP A 378 24.27 19.96 28.48
N VAL A 379 25.27 19.11 28.78
CA VAL A 379 25.97 19.08 30.05
C VAL A 379 27.22 19.97 29.97
N LEU A 380 27.32 20.94 30.88
CA LEU A 380 28.54 21.70 31.12
C LEU A 380 29.57 20.81 31.82
N LEU A 381 30.76 20.66 31.25
CA LEU A 381 31.79 19.80 31.84
C LEU A 381 32.55 20.45 33.00
N ARG A 382 32.80 19.65 34.03
CA ARG A 382 33.71 19.97 35.14
C ARG A 382 35.13 19.53 34.80
N ARG A 383 36.12 20.32 35.22
CA ARG A 383 37.53 19.97 35.06
C ARG A 383 37.93 18.88 36.06
N ASN A 384 38.78 17.96 35.63
CA ASN A 384 39.16 16.76 36.38
C ASN A 384 40.69 16.57 36.52
N ASP A 385 41.48 17.61 36.24
CA ASP A 385 42.94 17.62 36.43
C ASP A 385 43.33 17.92 37.89
N ASP A 386 44.54 17.53 38.28
CA ASP A 386 45.10 17.71 39.63
C ASP A 386 45.50 19.16 39.94
N ASP A 387 45.63 19.99 38.90
CA ASP A 387 46.06 21.39 38.98
C ASP A 387 44.87 22.36 39.22
N ARG A 388 43.67 21.84 39.47
CA ARG A 388 42.48 22.63 39.83
C ARG A 388 42.60 23.25 41.21
N HIS A 389 42.07 24.46 41.40
CA HIS A 389 42.14 25.11 42.72
C HIS A 389 41.09 24.57 43.69
N ASN A 390 39.91 24.20 43.19
CA ASN A 390 38.82 23.62 43.99
C ASN A 390 38.10 22.50 43.24
N ASP A 391 37.51 21.57 43.98
CA ASP A 391 36.61 20.56 43.43
C ASP A 391 35.36 21.21 42.83
N GLY A 392 35.03 20.82 41.59
CA GLY A 392 33.83 21.30 40.89
C GLY A 392 34.02 22.52 39.99
N GLU A 393 35.25 22.95 39.74
CA GLU A 393 35.55 23.94 38.71
C GLU A 393 35.10 23.49 37.31
N TRP A 394 34.67 24.44 36.48
CA TRP A 394 34.17 24.19 35.13
C TRP A 394 35.29 24.27 34.08
N MET A 395 35.15 23.53 32.98
CA MET A 395 36.01 23.68 31.80
C MET A 395 35.66 24.97 31.06
N LEU A 396 36.44 26.02 31.31
CA LEU A 396 36.27 27.36 30.75
C LEU A 396 37.52 27.80 29.98
N ASP A 397 37.32 28.52 28.89
CA ASP A 397 38.38 29.12 28.06
C ASP A 397 38.04 30.60 27.79
N ASP A 398 38.95 31.51 28.06
CA ASP A 398 38.81 32.94 27.77
C ASP A 398 39.59 33.40 26.53
N GLY A 399 40.26 32.46 25.84
CA GLY A 399 40.98 32.70 24.60
C GLY A 399 40.08 33.32 23.54
N GLY A 400 40.49 34.47 23.00
CA GLY A 400 39.81 35.16 21.90
C GLY A 400 38.51 35.88 22.21
N CYS A 401 38.03 35.84 23.45
CA CYS A 401 36.93 36.69 23.90
C CYS A 401 37.39 38.14 24.12
N LEU A 402 36.56 39.11 23.70
CA LEU A 402 36.81 40.54 23.92
C LEU A 402 36.67 40.91 25.41
N PHE A 403 37.39 41.95 25.85
CA PHE A 403 37.37 42.41 27.24
C PHE A 403 35.93 42.62 27.73
N LYS A 404 35.52 41.84 28.75
CA LYS A 404 34.19 41.79 29.40
C LYS A 404 33.07 41.02 28.66
N THR A 405 33.33 40.33 27.54
CA THR A 405 32.27 39.59 26.81
C THR A 405 32.06 38.13 27.24
N GLY A 406 32.85 37.63 28.20
CA GLY A 406 32.60 36.33 28.84
C GLY A 406 33.70 35.30 28.61
N VAL A 407 33.33 34.03 28.76
CA VAL A 407 34.19 32.85 28.58
C VAL A 407 33.47 31.84 27.68
N HIS A 408 34.22 31.04 26.96
CA HIS A 408 33.76 29.81 26.33
C HIS A 408 33.56 28.73 27.39
N ARG A 409 32.53 27.91 27.19
CA ARG A 409 32.17 26.80 28.06
C ARG A 409 32.24 25.50 27.26
N LEU A 410 32.91 24.48 27.80
CA LEU A 410 32.91 23.16 27.15
C LEU A 410 31.63 22.41 27.51
N CYS A 411 30.77 22.20 26.51
CA CYS A 411 29.49 21.53 26.67
C CYS A 411 29.45 20.25 25.85
N CYS A 412 28.81 19.21 26.38
CA CYS A 412 28.63 17.92 25.71
C CYS A 412 27.15 17.50 25.66
N PRO A 413 26.74 16.70 24.67
CA PRO A 413 25.37 16.19 24.57
C PRO A 413 24.95 15.33 25.80
N PRO A 414 23.65 15.30 26.16
CA PRO A 414 23.15 14.60 27.36
C PRO A 414 23.20 13.07 27.33
N ASP A 415 23.05 12.46 26.16
CA ASP A 415 22.80 11.00 26.03
C ASP A 415 24.08 10.15 25.95
N GLN A 416 25.23 10.71 26.36
CA GLN A 416 26.54 10.07 26.20
C GLN A 416 27.35 10.16 27.49
N ASP A 417 28.14 9.11 27.77
CA ASP A 417 29.12 9.13 28.85
C ASP A 417 30.03 10.36 28.70
N ALA A 418 29.90 11.32 29.62
CA ALA A 418 30.65 12.57 29.55
C ALA A 418 32.15 12.28 29.69
N PRO A 419 33.00 12.83 28.81
CA PRO A 419 34.43 12.63 28.90
C PRO A 419 34.98 13.34 30.13
N LYS A 420 36.04 12.78 30.73
CA LYS A 420 36.78 13.47 31.78
C LYS A 420 37.78 14.39 31.10
N CYS A 421 37.56 15.69 31.23
CA CYS A 421 38.42 16.70 30.65
C CYS A 421 39.12 17.53 31.73
N GLY A 422 40.31 18.03 31.43
CA GLY A 422 41.07 18.89 32.36
C GLY A 422 42.14 19.69 31.64
N TRP A 423 42.68 20.68 32.34
CA TRP A 423 43.86 21.43 31.93
C TRP A 423 45.07 20.79 32.60
N TYR A 424 45.81 19.96 31.87
CA TYR A 424 46.96 19.26 32.43
C TYR A 424 48.23 20.13 32.35
N THR A 425 49.32 19.62 32.94
CA THR A 425 50.69 20.14 32.79
C THR A 425 50.92 21.59 33.26
N PHE A 426 50.23 22.02 34.33
CA PHE A 426 50.45 23.34 34.95
C PHE A 426 51.59 23.29 35.99
N ASN A 427 52.84 23.44 35.57
CA ASN A 427 53.98 23.42 36.51
C ASN A 427 54.37 24.83 36.98
N ASN A 428 53.54 25.47 37.82
CA ASN A 428 53.79 26.84 38.34
C ASN A 428 54.06 27.89 37.22
N GLY A 429 53.32 27.81 36.12
CA GLY A 429 53.48 28.68 34.96
C GLY A 429 54.44 28.15 33.89
N GLU A 430 55.12 27.03 34.10
CA GLU A 430 55.75 26.28 33.00
C GLU A 430 54.73 25.29 32.44
N CYS A 431 54.07 25.68 31.34
CA CYS A 431 53.07 24.86 30.66
C CYS A 431 53.65 24.12 29.47
N ASP A 432 53.17 22.91 29.23
CA ASP A 432 53.44 22.13 28.02
C ASP A 432 52.12 21.66 27.39
N GLY A 433 52.00 21.69 26.07
CA GLY A 433 50.77 21.34 25.34
C GLY A 433 50.49 19.84 25.24
N THR A 434 51.22 19.00 25.98
CA THR A 434 51.14 17.54 25.89
C THR A 434 50.01 16.98 26.76
N CYS A 435 49.16 16.14 26.15
CA CYS A 435 48.14 15.41 26.90
C CYS A 435 48.69 14.13 27.55
N PRO A 436 48.18 13.74 28.74
CA PRO A 436 48.52 12.46 29.35
C PRO A 436 48.18 11.25 28.45
N ASP A 437 48.86 10.13 28.68
CA ASP A 437 48.60 8.87 27.97
C ASP A 437 47.11 8.48 28.07
N GLY A 438 46.48 8.19 26.92
CA GLY A 438 45.06 7.84 26.84
C GLY A 438 44.09 9.04 26.78
N MET A 439 44.61 10.25 26.59
CA MET A 439 43.83 11.47 26.35
C MET A 439 44.26 12.16 25.06
N PHE A 440 43.39 13.01 24.51
CA PHE A 440 43.66 13.80 23.31
C PHE A 440 43.33 15.29 23.53
N GLU A 441 43.92 16.14 22.69
CA GLU A 441 43.78 17.61 22.74
C GLU A 441 42.47 18.05 22.04
N LEU A 442 41.55 18.68 22.79
CA LEU A 442 40.28 19.23 22.27
C LEU A 442 40.29 20.77 22.19
N GLY A 443 41.06 21.43 23.04
CA GLY A 443 41.15 22.89 23.15
C GLY A 443 42.47 23.32 23.76
N GLY A 444 42.73 24.62 23.81
CA GLY A 444 44.00 25.13 24.35
C GLY A 444 43.85 26.54 24.92
N THR A 445 44.57 26.84 26.00
CA THR A 445 44.61 28.17 26.61
C THR A 445 46.03 28.55 27.03
N GLN A 446 46.36 29.85 26.99
CA GLN A 446 47.63 30.39 27.52
C GLN A 446 47.50 30.89 28.95
N ARG A 447 46.29 30.82 29.52
CA ARG A 447 46.00 31.37 30.83
C ARG A 447 46.84 30.71 31.91
N GLY A 448 47.51 31.53 32.74
CA GLY A 448 48.35 31.05 33.83
C GLY A 448 49.76 30.61 33.41
N CYS A 449 50.05 30.50 32.11
CA CYS A 449 51.37 30.14 31.60
C CYS A 449 52.32 31.36 31.60
N SER A 450 53.61 31.11 31.86
CA SER A 450 54.69 32.10 31.76
C SER A 450 54.85 32.60 30.33
N THR A 451 55.38 33.81 30.17
CA THR A 451 55.47 34.54 28.88
C THR A 451 56.44 33.93 27.86
N ALA A 452 56.90 32.69 28.05
CA ALA A 452 57.69 31.99 27.04
C ALA A 452 56.80 31.71 25.82
N PHE A 453 57.16 32.29 24.68
CA PHE A 453 56.42 32.19 23.43
C PHE A 453 56.20 30.71 23.07
N GLY A 454 54.94 30.29 22.91
CA GLY A 454 54.58 28.92 22.51
C GLY A 454 54.12 27.99 23.64
N ASN A 455 54.27 28.38 24.91
CA ASN A 455 53.77 27.60 26.04
C ASN A 455 52.27 27.80 26.24
N TYR A 456 51.53 26.72 26.40
CA TYR A 456 50.08 26.71 26.60
C TYR A 456 49.66 25.42 27.30
N GLN A 457 48.45 25.40 27.86
CA GLN A 457 47.83 24.19 28.40
C GLN A 457 46.84 23.63 27.39
N ALA A 458 46.93 22.33 27.12
CA ALA A 458 45.93 21.62 26.35
C ALA A 458 44.75 21.24 27.26
N ALA A 459 43.53 21.47 26.77
CA ALA A 459 42.33 20.86 27.31
C ALA A 459 42.32 19.41 26.80
N CYS A 460 42.73 18.50 27.68
CA CYS A 460 42.81 17.08 27.36
C CYS A 460 41.58 16.37 27.88
N CYS A 461 41.00 15.51 27.05
CA CYS A 461 39.84 14.71 27.38
C CYS A 461 40.17 13.22 27.23
N THR A 462 39.55 12.38 28.06
CA THR A 462 39.64 10.91 27.92
C THR A 462 39.16 10.45 26.55
N SER A 463 39.80 9.42 26.00
CA SER A 463 39.37 8.77 24.76
C SER A 463 38.26 7.73 24.99
N GLY A 464 37.56 7.36 23.91
CA GLY A 464 36.55 6.30 23.88
C GLY A 464 35.12 6.77 24.13
N GLN A 465 34.87 8.08 24.23
CA GLN A 465 33.52 8.62 24.38
C GLN A 465 32.97 9.06 23.02
N LYS A 466 31.69 8.74 22.75
CA LYS A 466 31.02 9.13 21.49
C LYS A 466 30.96 10.64 21.28
N SER A 467 31.02 11.41 22.36
CA SER A 467 30.85 12.87 22.36
C SER A 467 32.13 13.56 21.95
N THR A 468 33.24 12.83 21.92
CA THR A 468 34.54 13.33 21.51
C THR A 468 35.18 12.53 20.38
N ALA A 469 34.48 11.54 19.85
CA ALA A 469 35.01 10.57 18.91
C ALA A 469 35.61 11.21 17.65
N LEU A 470 35.05 12.32 17.15
CA LEU A 470 35.66 13.05 16.02
C LEU A 470 36.98 13.73 16.38
N TYR A 471 37.10 14.28 17.59
CA TYR A 471 38.34 14.92 18.03
C TYR A 471 39.46 13.90 18.26
N GLU A 472 39.13 12.68 18.70
CA GLU A 472 40.09 11.57 18.86
C GLU A 472 40.75 11.15 17.54
N LYS A 473 40.02 11.28 16.42
CA LYS A 473 40.50 11.00 15.07
C LYS A 473 41.48 12.04 14.55
N CYS A 474 41.56 13.19 15.22
CA CYS A 474 42.42 14.27 14.82
C CYS A 474 43.54 14.50 15.84
N GLU A 475 44.62 15.11 15.39
CA GLU A 475 45.75 15.46 16.22
C GLU A 475 46.48 16.65 15.62
N TRP A 476 46.83 17.59 16.46
CA TRP A 476 47.66 18.70 16.05
C TRP A 476 49.14 18.29 16.09
N GLY A 477 49.92 18.65 15.06
CA GLY A 477 51.36 18.35 15.02
C GLY A 477 52.15 18.92 16.21
N ALA A 478 53.39 18.50 16.48
CA ALA A 478 54.10 18.93 17.69
C ALA A 478 54.29 20.48 17.79
N SER A 479 54.03 21.05 18.96
CA SER A 479 54.33 22.46 19.27
C SER A 479 55.83 22.75 19.12
N PHE A 480 56.20 23.95 18.65
CA PHE A 480 57.55 24.38 18.20
C PHE A 480 58.10 23.74 16.91
N LYS A 481 57.41 22.77 16.31
CA LYS A 481 57.79 22.15 15.01
C LYS A 481 56.74 22.43 13.93
N CYS A 482 56.28 23.66 13.85
CA CYS A 482 55.14 24.08 13.04
C CYS A 482 55.39 23.83 11.53
N ASP A 483 56.62 23.99 11.06
CA ASP A 483 57.02 23.69 9.68
C ASP A 483 57.69 22.32 9.47
N SER A 484 57.56 21.36 10.40
CA SER A 484 58.16 20.02 10.20
C SER A 484 57.51 19.20 9.07
N TYR A 485 56.44 19.72 8.46
CA TYR A 485 55.62 19.13 7.39
C TYR A 485 55.04 17.74 7.66
N LYS A 486 55.33 17.11 8.79
CA LYS A 486 54.95 15.73 9.10
C LYS A 486 53.71 15.69 9.99
N CYS A 487 52.62 15.14 9.47
CA CYS A 487 51.54 14.65 10.32
C CYS A 487 52.01 13.40 11.09
N PRO A 488 51.37 13.05 12.22
CA PRO A 488 51.53 11.76 12.86
C PRO A 488 51.29 10.62 11.85
N ALA A 489 52.02 9.52 11.97
CA ALA A 489 52.03 8.45 10.97
C ALA A 489 50.64 7.83 10.71
N GLU A 490 49.74 7.89 11.70
CA GLU A 490 48.40 7.30 11.66
C GLU A 490 47.27 8.27 11.27
N LYS A 491 47.56 9.58 11.17
CA LYS A 491 46.58 10.66 10.88
C LYS A 491 47.13 11.56 9.78
N SER A 492 47.17 11.08 8.54
CA SER A 492 47.93 11.74 7.45
C SER A 492 47.22 12.91 6.78
N ASP A 493 45.89 13.01 6.90
CA ASP A 493 45.10 13.97 6.14
C ASP A 493 45.00 15.31 6.86
N VAL A 494 45.47 16.38 6.20
CA VAL A 494 45.49 17.72 6.80
C VAL A 494 44.12 18.38 6.64
N LEU A 495 43.36 18.47 7.73
CA LEU A 495 42.05 19.14 7.76
C LEU A 495 42.20 20.67 7.63
N LEU A 496 43.12 21.24 8.40
CA LEU A 496 43.37 22.68 8.44
C LEU A 496 44.78 22.98 8.96
N LYS A 497 45.14 24.25 8.89
CA LYS A 497 46.35 24.80 9.49
C LYS A 497 45.99 26.05 10.29
N SER A 498 46.70 26.29 11.38
CA SER A 498 46.52 27.49 12.20
C SER A 498 47.82 27.90 12.87
N CYS A 499 48.07 29.22 12.92
CA CYS A 499 49.20 29.81 13.66
C CYS A 499 49.04 29.67 15.17
N ASN A 500 47.79 29.62 15.67
CA ASN A 500 47.47 29.54 17.09
C ASN A 500 46.80 28.21 17.49
N GLY A 501 46.69 27.27 16.55
CA GLY A 501 46.05 25.97 16.76
C GLY A 501 44.61 26.15 17.24
N ASN A 502 44.29 25.49 18.35
CA ASN A 502 42.99 25.50 19.02
C ASN A 502 42.73 26.70 19.95
N GLY A 503 43.60 27.72 19.95
CA GLY A 503 43.42 28.96 20.72
C GLY A 503 44.50 29.23 21.75
N GLY A 504 45.19 28.18 22.24
CA GLY A 504 46.27 28.30 23.22
C GLY A 504 47.68 28.25 22.61
N SER A 505 47.88 27.45 21.57
CA SER A 505 49.21 27.29 20.98
C SER A 505 49.68 28.57 20.27
N ALA A 506 50.99 28.77 20.17
CA ALA A 506 51.57 29.82 19.34
C ALA A 506 52.75 29.25 18.56
N CYS A 507 52.62 29.18 17.24
CA CYS A 507 53.71 28.81 16.36
C CYS A 507 54.69 29.97 16.18
N GLY A 508 55.99 29.64 16.13
CA GLY A 508 57.08 30.59 15.95
C GLY A 508 56.86 31.44 14.70
N GLY A 509 57.08 32.75 14.82
CA GLY A 509 57.10 33.64 13.68
C GLY A 509 58.01 34.83 13.97
N ASP A 510 58.88 35.17 13.03
CA ASP A 510 59.63 36.41 13.09
C ASP A 510 58.71 37.56 12.65
N TRP A 511 58.30 38.38 13.61
CA TRP A 511 57.49 39.58 13.40
C TRP A 511 58.08 40.56 12.37
N ARG A 512 59.37 40.40 12.00
CA ARG A 512 60.06 41.22 10.98
C ARG A 512 59.96 40.64 9.56
N THR A 513 59.64 39.36 9.39
CA THR A 513 59.62 38.69 8.07
C THR A 513 58.24 38.27 7.59
N ASN A 514 57.19 38.45 8.41
CA ASN A 514 55.80 38.10 8.07
C ASN A 514 55.57 36.59 7.78
N LEU A 515 56.51 35.73 8.19
CA LEU A 515 56.38 34.28 8.13
C LEU A 515 55.87 33.80 9.49
N ASN A 516 54.56 33.57 9.60
CA ASN A 516 53.98 32.83 10.72
C ASN A 516 54.05 31.35 10.35
N GLU A 517 54.78 30.54 11.11
CA GLU A 517 54.69 29.09 10.95
C GLU A 517 53.28 28.62 11.34
N GLU A 518 52.76 27.56 10.71
CA GLU A 518 51.40 27.06 10.98
C GLU A 518 51.44 25.62 11.49
N ARG A 519 50.70 25.32 12.56
CA ARG A 519 50.50 23.94 13.04
C ARG A 519 49.46 23.28 12.14
N LYS A 520 49.75 22.07 11.65
CA LYS A 520 48.76 21.24 10.94
C LYS A 520 47.86 20.54 11.95
N TYR A 521 46.55 20.56 11.70
CA TYR A 521 45.61 19.65 12.34
C TYR A 521 45.33 18.51 11.37
N CYS A 522 45.81 17.31 11.71
CA CYS A 522 45.71 16.15 10.85
C CYS A 522 44.70 15.15 11.42
N CYS A 523 43.87 14.57 10.56
CA CYS A 523 42.83 13.63 10.92
C CYS A 523 43.00 12.30 10.17
N ASP A 524 42.49 11.23 10.76
CA ASP A 524 42.20 9.98 10.06
C ASP A 524 40.82 10.09 9.40
N THR A 525 40.78 10.17 8.06
CA THR A 525 39.52 10.26 7.28
C THR A 525 39.17 8.94 6.60
N SER A 526 39.69 7.81 7.09
CA SER A 526 39.41 6.49 6.50
C SER A 526 37.96 6.02 6.72
N ASP A 527 37.25 6.56 7.72
CA ASP A 527 35.83 6.29 7.96
C ASP A 527 34.97 7.45 7.44
N GLU A 528 34.25 7.21 6.34
CA GLU A 528 33.36 8.19 5.71
C GLU A 528 32.18 8.63 6.61
N ASN A 529 31.91 7.91 7.71
CA ASN A 529 30.86 8.28 8.65
C ASN A 529 31.38 9.12 9.83
N MET A 530 32.67 9.48 9.84
CA MET A 530 33.33 10.24 10.90
C MET A 530 34.26 11.32 10.31
N SER A 531 33.72 12.51 10.05
CA SER A 531 34.50 13.63 9.49
C SER A 531 34.11 14.99 10.07
N PHE A 532 35.04 15.94 9.96
CA PHE A 532 34.74 17.37 10.06
C PHE A 532 34.59 17.93 8.66
N ASP A 533 33.37 18.35 8.33
CA ASP A 533 33.01 18.86 7.00
C ASP A 533 32.83 20.39 7.03
N ASP A 534 32.73 21.00 5.85
CA ASP A 534 32.37 22.43 5.68
C ASP A 534 33.11 23.42 6.61
N CYS A 535 34.42 23.23 6.66
CA CYS A 535 35.31 23.99 7.55
C CYS A 535 35.66 25.38 7.00
N GLU A 536 35.19 26.45 7.64
CA GLU A 536 35.39 27.83 7.19
C GLU A 536 35.89 28.77 8.31
N TRP A 537 36.68 29.78 7.93
CA TRP A 537 37.16 30.81 8.87
C TRP A 537 36.10 31.90 8.97
N LEU A 538 35.60 32.16 10.19
CA LEU A 538 34.64 33.21 10.49
C LEU A 538 35.27 34.29 11.38
N ASP A 539 35.23 35.52 10.90
CA ASP A 539 35.82 36.68 11.57
C ASP A 539 34.79 37.35 12.51
N ASP A 540 33.61 37.73 12.01
CA ASP A 540 32.64 38.60 12.71
C ASP A 540 31.23 37.94 12.92
N TYR A 541 31.16 36.64 13.21
CA TYR A 541 29.86 35.95 13.40
C TYR A 541 29.26 36.18 14.80
N THR A 542 27.97 36.52 14.88
CA THR A 542 27.20 36.55 16.15
C THR A 542 25.76 36.05 15.92
N GLU A 543 25.27 35.16 16.80
CA GLU A 543 23.95 34.52 16.65
C GLU A 543 22.79 35.41 17.13
N THR A 544 23.08 36.41 17.96
CA THR A 544 22.09 37.27 18.63
C THR A 544 21.78 38.57 17.89
N GLY A 545 22.33 38.81 16.69
CA GLY A 545 22.03 40.02 15.92
C GLY A 545 22.38 41.32 16.66
N TYR A 546 23.32 41.30 17.61
CA TYR A 546 23.87 42.54 18.14
C TYR A 546 24.52 43.29 16.98
N ASN A 547 23.88 44.39 16.56
CA ASN A 547 24.49 45.37 15.68
C ASN A 547 25.79 45.86 16.33
N VAL A 548 26.91 45.25 15.95
CA VAL A 548 28.21 45.85 16.19
C VAL A 548 28.20 47.13 15.37
N ILE A 549 28.28 48.26 16.09
CA ILE A 549 28.28 49.62 15.55
C ILE A 549 29.15 49.64 14.27
N PRO A 550 28.61 50.01 13.09
CA PRO A 550 29.45 50.18 11.93
C PRO A 550 30.43 51.30 12.23
N ALA A 551 31.72 51.01 12.21
CA ALA A 551 32.71 52.06 12.16
C ALA A 551 32.43 52.90 10.91
N GLU A 552 32.22 54.19 11.08
CA GLU A 552 32.10 55.12 9.97
C GLU A 552 33.35 54.97 9.07
N GLY A 553 33.11 54.59 7.81
CA GLY A 553 34.08 54.69 6.72
C GLY A 553 35.01 53.49 6.51
N ASP A 554 34.45 52.39 5.95
CA ASP A 554 35.07 51.38 5.07
C ASP A 554 34.45 49.96 5.19
N GLY A 555 33.51 49.74 6.11
CA GLY A 555 32.63 48.56 6.09
C GLY A 555 33.18 47.28 6.73
N LYS A 556 34.21 47.36 7.59
CA LYS A 556 34.65 46.23 8.43
C LYS A 556 34.67 46.64 9.90
N SER A 557 34.03 45.86 10.78
CA SER A 557 33.91 46.20 12.21
C SER A 557 35.27 46.19 12.95
N GLY A 558 36.24 45.43 12.42
CA GLY A 558 37.59 45.33 12.97
C GLY A 558 37.71 44.48 14.24
N TYR A 559 36.62 43.84 14.69
CA TYR A 559 36.55 43.00 15.89
C TYR A 559 36.19 41.56 15.53
N CYS A 560 36.95 40.58 16.03
CA CYS A 560 36.60 39.18 15.87
C CYS A 560 36.04 38.57 17.16
N PHE A 561 34.99 37.74 17.05
CA PHE A 561 34.24 37.23 18.20
C PHE A 561 34.48 35.75 18.52
N SER A 562 35.37 35.08 17.78
CA SER A 562 35.71 33.66 17.96
C SER A 562 34.50 32.71 18.04
N SER A 563 33.45 33.04 17.29
CA SER A 563 32.12 32.42 17.37
C SER A 563 31.80 31.60 16.12
N CYS A 564 31.02 30.53 16.31
CA CYS A 564 30.51 29.66 15.25
C CYS A 564 28.97 29.60 15.29
N PRO A 565 28.31 29.31 14.15
CA PRO A 565 26.89 28.93 14.11
C PRO A 565 26.56 27.77 15.04
N SER A 566 25.32 27.72 15.54
CA SER A 566 24.86 26.67 16.47
C SER A 566 25.02 25.23 15.96
N ASP A 567 25.01 24.99 14.65
CA ASP A 567 25.19 23.68 14.04
C ASP A 567 26.67 23.30 13.79
N LYS A 568 27.60 24.24 13.98
CA LYS A 568 29.06 24.02 13.79
C LYS A 568 29.82 23.96 15.12
N VAL A 569 31.01 23.37 15.07
CA VAL A 569 31.98 23.34 16.17
C VAL A 569 33.22 24.15 15.83
N ARG A 570 33.79 24.81 16.85
CA ARG A 570 35.06 25.54 16.74
C ARG A 570 36.23 24.57 16.90
N VAL A 571 37.02 24.41 15.85
CA VAL A 571 38.19 23.51 15.84
C VAL A 571 39.53 24.25 15.93
N ALA A 572 39.58 25.52 15.51
CA ALA A 572 40.80 26.34 15.56
C ALA A 572 40.49 27.82 15.78
N MET A 573 41.49 28.59 16.21
CA MET A 573 41.42 30.04 16.42
C MET A 573 42.70 30.71 15.95
N GLU A 574 42.62 32.00 15.61
CA GLU A 574 43.78 32.83 15.26
C GLU A 574 43.71 34.25 15.83
N HIS A 575 44.81 34.69 16.46
CA HIS A 575 44.94 35.96 17.18
C HIS A 575 45.67 37.06 16.39
N TYR A 576 46.56 36.69 15.46
CA TYR A 576 47.54 37.61 14.86
C TYR A 576 47.19 38.03 13.42
N ASN A 577 47.25 39.34 13.14
CA ASN A 577 47.19 39.97 11.80
C ASN A 577 45.93 39.75 10.93
N THR A 578 44.89 39.08 11.43
CA THR A 578 43.63 38.83 10.69
C THR A 578 42.54 39.84 11.02
N CYS A 579 42.39 40.19 12.30
CA CYS A 579 41.35 41.09 12.82
C CYS A 579 41.80 42.56 12.84
N SER A 580 42.04 43.16 11.65
CA SER A 580 42.21 44.61 11.33
C SER A 580 42.58 45.60 12.47
N ARG A 581 43.51 45.22 13.37
CA ARG A 581 44.15 46.01 14.43
C ARG A 581 43.34 46.37 15.70
N LYS A 582 42.15 45.82 16.00
CA LYS A 582 41.32 46.29 17.13
C LYS A 582 40.94 45.32 18.26
N THR A 583 41.37 44.04 18.24
CA THR A 583 41.23 42.95 19.27
C THR A 583 40.25 41.81 18.91
N GLY A 584 40.47 40.61 19.47
CA GLY A 584 39.66 39.40 19.25
C GLY A 584 40.36 38.31 18.41
N SER A 585 39.68 37.18 18.19
CA SER A 585 40.18 36.07 17.35
C SER A 585 39.13 35.59 16.37
N ARG A 586 39.54 35.24 15.15
CA ARG A 586 38.66 34.51 14.23
C ARG A 586 38.59 33.03 14.61
N ALA A 587 37.49 32.37 14.30
CA ALA A 587 37.26 30.96 14.57
C ALA A 587 37.21 30.14 13.28
N LYS A 588 37.81 28.95 13.28
CA LYS A 588 37.61 27.96 12.23
C LYS A 588 36.45 27.06 12.67
N CYS A 589 35.35 27.14 11.95
CA CYS A 589 34.10 26.45 12.27
C CYS A 589 33.90 25.30 11.29
N CYS A 590 33.67 24.09 11.79
CA CYS A 590 33.42 22.89 10.99
C CYS A 590 32.09 22.24 11.39
N SER A 591 31.44 21.58 10.45
CA SER A 591 30.26 20.76 10.68
C SER A 591 30.70 19.37 11.17
N PRO A 592 30.32 18.94 12.39
CA PRO A 592 30.65 17.60 12.86
C PRO A 592 29.73 16.55 12.20
N ASN A 593 30.31 15.59 11.50
CA ASN A 593 29.61 14.50 10.86
C ASN A 593 30.05 13.16 11.47
N TYR A 594 29.37 12.74 12.53
CA TYR A 594 29.53 11.40 13.11
C TYR A 594 28.20 10.65 13.04
N THR A 595 28.16 9.57 12.26
CA THR A 595 27.02 8.65 12.22
C THR A 595 27.45 7.22 12.54
N THR A 596 26.68 6.51 13.36
CA THR A 596 26.84 5.06 13.54
C THR A 596 25.64 4.33 12.97
N ILE A 597 25.89 3.18 12.38
CA ILE A 597 24.83 2.26 11.98
C ILE A 597 24.34 1.51 13.24
N LYS A 598 23.06 1.62 13.56
CA LYS A 598 22.40 0.80 14.58
C LYS A 598 21.47 -0.21 13.91
N ASN A 599 21.68 -1.48 14.22
CA ASN A 599 20.71 -2.53 13.91
C ASN A 599 19.51 -2.38 14.83
N VAL A 600 18.35 -2.04 14.28
CA VAL A 600 17.12 -1.93 15.08
C VAL A 600 16.41 -3.26 15.02
N VAL A 601 16.64 -4.09 16.03
CA VAL A 601 15.80 -5.26 16.30
C VAL A 601 14.54 -4.77 17.00
N ASP A 602 13.39 -5.22 16.52
CA ASP A 602 12.10 -4.90 17.12
C ASP A 602 12.03 -5.47 18.56
N PRO A 603 11.87 -4.63 19.61
CA PRO A 603 11.83 -5.09 21.00
C PRO A 603 10.71 -6.10 21.30
N GLN A 604 9.65 -6.12 20.48
CA GLN A 604 8.59 -7.13 20.58
C GLN A 604 9.07 -8.49 20.10
N VAL A 605 9.84 -8.54 19.01
CA VAL A 605 10.37 -9.78 18.44
C VAL A 605 11.44 -10.38 19.37
N GLU A 606 12.33 -9.56 19.92
CA GLU A 606 13.36 -10.03 20.87
C GLU A 606 12.75 -10.58 22.17
N ARG A 607 11.73 -9.89 22.71
CA ARG A 607 11.01 -10.35 23.90
C ARG A 607 10.28 -11.65 23.63
N TRP A 608 9.63 -11.77 22.48
CA TRP A 608 8.94 -12.98 22.07
C TRP A 608 9.90 -14.17 21.87
N GLU A 609 11.05 -13.97 21.21
CA GLU A 609 12.07 -15.02 21.06
C GLU A 609 12.52 -15.59 22.40
N LYS A 610 12.69 -14.71 23.39
CA LYS A 610 13.04 -15.10 24.76
C LYS A 610 11.91 -15.87 25.43
N ASP A 611 10.67 -15.36 25.37
CA ASP A 611 9.51 -16.00 25.98
C ASP A 611 9.24 -17.39 25.36
N LEU A 612 9.47 -17.56 24.05
CA LEU A 612 9.33 -18.83 23.35
C LEU A 612 10.38 -19.87 23.79
N LYS A 613 11.64 -19.44 23.98
CA LYS A 613 12.72 -20.28 24.53
C LYS A 613 12.44 -20.67 25.98
N ASP A 614 12.07 -19.70 26.82
CA ASP A 614 11.75 -19.94 28.24
C ASP A 614 10.53 -20.89 28.39
N TRP A 615 9.54 -20.78 27.51
CA TRP A 615 8.38 -21.68 27.49
C TRP A 615 8.76 -23.12 27.07
N LEU A 616 9.64 -23.28 26.06
CA LEU A 616 10.11 -24.60 25.61
C LEU A 616 10.87 -25.37 26.69
N ASP A 617 11.55 -24.66 27.59
CA ASP A 617 12.29 -25.25 28.69
C ASP A 617 11.37 -25.73 29.83
N ASN A 618 10.15 -25.18 29.96
CA ASN A 618 9.19 -25.55 31.03
C ASN A 618 7.72 -25.35 30.61
N PRO A 619 7.18 -26.20 29.70
CA PRO A 619 5.84 -26.02 29.16
C PRO A 619 4.77 -26.32 30.22
N LYS A 620 3.84 -25.38 30.45
CA LYS A 620 2.71 -25.54 31.38
C LYS A 620 1.42 -25.03 30.75
N CYS A 621 0.43 -25.91 30.61
CA CYS A 621 -0.89 -25.60 30.04
C CYS A 621 -2.03 -25.76 31.05
N SER A 622 -3.06 -24.92 30.97
CA SER A 622 -4.23 -24.98 31.85
C SER A 622 -5.18 -26.11 31.46
N THR A 623 -5.81 -26.72 32.45
CA THR A 623 -6.67 -27.92 32.37
C THR A 623 -7.96 -27.80 31.53
N GLY A 624 -8.19 -26.69 30.82
CA GLY A 624 -9.32 -26.53 29.89
C GLY A 624 -9.04 -27.03 28.46
N TYR A 625 -7.79 -27.37 28.13
CA TYR A 625 -7.36 -27.67 26.75
C TYR A 625 -6.79 -29.08 26.52
N GLY A 626 -6.83 -29.97 27.51
CA GLY A 626 -6.26 -31.31 27.42
C GLY A 626 -7.19 -32.38 27.98
N TYR A 627 -7.56 -33.37 27.16
CA TYR A 627 -8.05 -34.65 27.64
C TYR A 627 -6.96 -35.35 28.48
N ASN A 628 -7.38 -36.00 29.56
CA ASN A 628 -6.47 -36.65 30.52
C ASN A 628 -5.55 -37.69 29.87
N TYR A 629 -4.25 -37.55 30.14
CA TYR A 629 -3.23 -38.58 29.98
C TYR A 629 -3.63 -39.83 30.78
N GLY A 630 -4.02 -40.92 30.11
CA GLY A 630 -4.42 -42.15 30.79
C GLY A 630 -4.81 -43.34 29.92
N ASP A 631 -5.30 -43.13 28.69
CA ASP A 631 -5.73 -44.24 27.84
C ASP A 631 -4.64 -44.62 26.84
N THR A 632 -3.98 -45.75 27.12
CA THR A 632 -3.10 -46.46 26.19
C THR A 632 -3.85 -46.83 24.92
N PHE A 633 -3.41 -46.31 23.78
CA PHE A 633 -3.87 -46.74 22.46
C PHE A 633 -3.34 -48.15 22.14
N ASP A 634 -4.26 -49.10 21.93
CA ASP A 634 -3.98 -50.50 21.57
C ASP A 634 -3.64 -50.62 20.06
N PRO A 635 -2.52 -51.25 19.66
CA PRO A 635 -2.10 -51.33 18.26
C PRO A 635 -2.91 -52.28 17.33
N VAL A 636 -3.99 -52.92 17.78
CA VAL A 636 -4.56 -54.11 17.07
C VAL A 636 -6.03 -54.05 16.64
N ASP A 637 -6.81 -52.96 16.77
CA ASP A 637 -8.17 -52.94 16.17
C ASP A 637 -8.15 -52.57 14.68
N LYS A 638 -8.08 -53.60 13.83
CA LYS A 638 -8.24 -53.54 12.37
C LYS A 638 -9.71 -53.44 11.96
N ARG A 639 -10.40 -52.37 12.38
CA ARG A 639 -11.69 -51.98 11.79
C ARG A 639 -11.65 -50.56 11.27
N GLY A 640 -11.35 -50.48 9.97
CA GLY A 640 -12.01 -49.56 9.04
C GLY A 640 -11.70 -48.08 9.19
N TYR A 641 -10.71 -47.65 8.42
CA TYR A 641 -10.53 -46.32 7.82
C TYR A 641 -11.84 -45.64 7.36
N THR A 642 -12.61 -45.09 8.29
CA THR A 642 -13.66 -44.10 8.05
C THR A 642 -13.65 -43.14 9.23
N ASP A 643 -13.56 -41.84 8.95
CA ASP A 643 -13.53 -40.71 9.88
C ASP A 643 -12.14 -40.23 10.34
N VAL A 644 -11.32 -39.74 9.40
CA VAL A 644 -10.20 -38.85 9.76
C VAL A 644 -10.31 -37.54 8.98
N LEU A 645 -11.16 -36.67 9.57
CA LEU A 645 -11.26 -35.20 9.48
C LEU A 645 -11.67 -34.52 8.16
N PRO A 646 -12.99 -34.37 7.95
CA PRO A 646 -13.59 -33.15 7.44
C PRO A 646 -14.02 -32.25 8.62
N PHE A 647 -13.89 -30.92 8.50
CA PHE A 647 -14.45 -29.91 9.42
C PHE A 647 -15.99 -29.90 9.44
N LYS A 648 -16.65 -31.05 9.61
CA LYS A 648 -18.11 -31.20 9.64
C LYS A 648 -18.68 -31.49 11.03
N TYR A 649 -17.87 -31.51 12.09
CA TYR A 649 -18.33 -31.73 13.46
C TYR A 649 -17.55 -30.93 14.51
N VAL A 650 -17.48 -29.61 14.38
CA VAL A 650 -17.37 -28.77 15.58
C VAL A 650 -18.80 -28.55 16.08
N PRO A 651 -19.20 -29.05 17.27
CA PRO A 651 -20.54 -28.83 17.77
C PRO A 651 -20.82 -27.32 17.89
N ARG A 652 -21.87 -26.85 17.20
CA ARG A 652 -22.56 -25.62 17.58
C ARG A 652 -23.11 -25.84 18.98
N TYR A 653 -22.41 -25.41 20.03
CA TYR A 653 -22.96 -24.88 21.29
C TYR A 653 -21.80 -24.51 22.22
N ALA A 654 -21.49 -23.21 22.27
CA ALA A 654 -20.96 -22.56 23.46
C ALA A 654 -21.42 -21.09 23.44
N SER A 655 -22.73 -20.90 23.53
CA SER A 655 -23.28 -19.65 24.04
C SER A 655 -23.03 -19.59 25.55
N SER A 656 -21.86 -19.14 25.97
CA SER A 656 -21.66 -18.61 27.32
C SER A 656 -20.32 -17.90 27.41
N SER A 657 -20.40 -16.61 27.68
CA SER A 657 -19.42 -15.78 28.40
C SER A 657 -18.42 -16.57 29.27
N ASP A 658 -17.19 -16.77 28.77
CA ASP A 658 -15.91 -16.86 29.50
C ASP A 658 -14.83 -17.55 28.64
N THR A 659 -14.20 -16.81 27.73
CA THR A 659 -12.99 -17.26 27.01
C THR A 659 -11.78 -16.40 27.35
N SER A 660 -11.66 -16.02 28.63
CA SER A 660 -10.43 -15.43 29.15
C SER A 660 -9.61 -16.52 29.85
N LEU A 661 -8.42 -16.80 29.30
CA LEU A 661 -7.35 -17.46 30.05
C LEU A 661 -6.91 -16.51 31.17
N TYR A 662 -7.61 -16.48 32.31
CA TYR A 662 -7.13 -15.74 33.48
C TYR A 662 -6.68 -16.60 34.65
N LYS A 663 -5.50 -16.20 35.12
CA LYS A 663 -4.84 -16.37 36.43
C LYS A 663 -4.22 -17.73 36.74
N ARG A 664 -2.89 -17.77 36.66
CA ARG A 664 -2.13 -18.25 37.82
C ARG A 664 -2.31 -17.26 38.96
N GLN A 665 -2.55 -17.82 40.13
CA GLN A 665 -2.61 -17.09 41.40
C GLN A 665 -1.22 -16.83 41.98
N ASP A 666 -0.16 -17.23 41.27
CA ASP A 666 1.23 -17.00 41.64
C ASP A 666 2.07 -16.64 40.40
N GLN A 667 2.79 -15.52 40.52
CA GLN A 667 3.76 -14.98 39.55
C GLN A 667 3.22 -14.02 38.48
N THR A 668 3.97 -12.94 38.38
CA THR A 668 3.76 -11.69 37.66
C THR A 668 3.84 -11.85 36.14
N VAL A 669 2.78 -11.43 35.44
CA VAL A 669 2.80 -10.59 34.21
C VAL A 669 3.34 -11.24 32.90
N PHE A 670 2.41 -11.63 32.00
CA PHE A 670 2.47 -11.53 30.52
C PHE A 670 3.03 -12.63 29.57
N THR A 671 3.25 -13.89 29.96
CA THR A 671 3.90 -14.86 29.03
C THR A 671 2.98 -15.65 28.08
N SER A 672 1.71 -15.92 28.40
CA SER A 672 0.88 -16.82 27.57
C SER A 672 0.20 -16.16 26.36
N ASN A 673 -0.15 -14.86 26.45
CA ASN A 673 -0.87 -14.18 25.38
C ASN A 673 0.02 -13.80 24.19
N GLN A 674 1.32 -13.52 24.40
CA GLN A 674 2.21 -13.12 23.30
C GLN A 674 2.57 -14.28 22.38
N ILE A 675 2.83 -15.47 22.92
CA ILE A 675 3.11 -16.67 22.10
C ILE A 675 1.86 -17.04 21.28
N LEU A 676 0.67 -16.92 21.88
CA LEU A 676 -0.60 -17.15 21.19
C LEU A 676 -0.82 -16.14 20.06
N ILE A 677 -0.61 -14.84 20.32
CA ILE A 677 -0.76 -13.76 19.33
C ILE A 677 0.18 -13.98 18.15
N VAL A 678 1.45 -14.30 18.39
CA VAL A 678 2.44 -14.48 17.31
C VAL A 678 2.18 -15.74 16.50
N LEU A 679 1.78 -16.85 17.13
CA LEU A 679 1.35 -18.03 16.38
C LEU A 679 0.06 -17.75 15.61
N THR A 680 -0.83 -16.91 16.15
CA THR A 680 -2.02 -16.44 15.42
C THR A 680 -1.61 -15.54 14.24
N ASP A 681 -0.60 -14.68 14.38
CA ASP A 681 -0.03 -13.87 13.30
C ASP A 681 0.64 -14.74 12.22
N ILE A 682 1.34 -15.81 12.61
CA ILE A 682 1.88 -16.85 11.70
C ILE A 682 0.74 -17.62 11.01
N ILE A 683 -0.37 -17.90 11.71
CA ILE A 683 -1.57 -18.52 11.14
C ILE A 683 -2.29 -17.53 10.20
N PHE A 684 -2.33 -16.23 10.50
CA PHE A 684 -2.92 -15.21 9.64
C PHE A 684 -2.05 -14.87 8.43
N ALA A 685 -0.73 -15.06 8.52
CA ALA A 685 0.20 -14.94 7.39
C ALA A 685 -0.22 -15.81 6.20
N TYR A 686 -0.93 -16.92 6.44
CA TYR A 686 -1.60 -17.74 5.42
C TYR A 686 -2.49 -16.93 4.45
N ARG A 687 -3.14 -15.86 4.92
CA ARG A 687 -4.07 -15.03 4.14
C ARG A 687 -3.45 -13.76 3.55
N ALA A 688 -2.19 -13.46 3.88
CA ALA A 688 -1.56 -12.20 3.50
C ALA A 688 -0.83 -12.33 2.16
N THR A 689 -1.15 -11.45 1.19
CA THR A 689 -0.48 -11.38 -0.12
C THR A 689 0.92 -10.76 -0.06
N THR A 690 1.25 -10.06 1.03
CA THR A 690 2.60 -9.57 1.37
C THR A 690 2.81 -9.66 2.88
N LEU A 691 3.96 -10.20 3.31
CA LEU A 691 4.31 -10.30 4.72
C LEU A 691 4.95 -9.00 5.19
N THR A 692 4.54 -8.52 6.37
CA THR A 692 5.19 -7.36 7.01
C THR A 692 6.58 -7.75 7.49
N SER A 693 7.50 -6.80 7.61
CA SER A 693 8.85 -7.04 8.15
C SER A 693 8.82 -7.64 9.57
N LYS A 694 7.79 -7.34 10.35
CA LYS A 694 7.55 -7.92 11.68
C LYS A 694 7.16 -9.39 11.57
N ALA A 695 6.17 -9.72 10.74
CA ALA A 695 5.74 -11.10 10.50
C ALA A 695 6.88 -11.97 9.94
N VAL A 696 7.72 -11.44 9.06
CA VAL A 696 8.90 -12.16 8.54
C VAL A 696 9.91 -12.49 9.66
N LYS A 697 10.15 -11.54 10.59
CA LYS A 697 11.06 -11.74 11.74
C LYS A 697 10.47 -12.73 12.75
N GLU A 698 9.16 -12.66 13.01
CA GLU A 698 8.43 -13.62 13.85
C GLU A 698 8.44 -15.03 13.23
N ILE A 699 8.15 -15.16 11.94
CA ILE A 699 8.23 -16.46 11.22
C ILE A 699 9.65 -17.03 11.31
N LYS A 700 10.67 -16.20 11.12
CA LYS A 700 12.07 -16.62 11.20
C LYS A 700 12.40 -17.19 12.57
N ALA A 701 12.10 -16.48 13.65
CA ALA A 701 12.46 -16.99 14.97
C ALA A 701 11.61 -18.19 15.41
N TRP A 702 10.38 -18.35 14.90
CA TRP A 702 9.55 -19.52 15.17
C TRP A 702 10.18 -20.74 14.52
N ASN A 703 10.67 -20.58 13.28
CA ASN A 703 11.40 -21.63 12.60
C ASN A 703 12.73 -21.95 13.28
N ASP A 704 13.49 -20.94 13.70
CA ASP A 704 14.80 -21.13 14.33
C ASP A 704 14.69 -21.79 15.72
N ILE A 705 13.58 -21.61 16.43
CA ILE A 705 13.38 -22.09 17.81
C ILE A 705 12.50 -23.35 17.84
N ILE A 706 11.28 -23.27 17.30
CA ILE A 706 10.29 -24.36 17.31
C ILE A 706 10.52 -25.28 16.12
N GLY A 707 10.60 -24.73 14.91
CA GLY A 707 10.81 -25.50 13.67
C GLY A 707 12.11 -26.32 13.68
N ALA A 708 13.17 -25.80 14.29
CA ALA A 708 14.44 -26.49 14.44
C ALA A 708 14.35 -27.77 15.30
N LYS A 709 13.42 -27.80 16.27
CA LYS A 709 13.18 -28.95 17.16
C LYS A 709 12.02 -29.84 16.67
N PHE A 710 11.01 -29.22 16.07
CA PHE A 710 9.77 -29.83 15.59
C PHE A 710 9.58 -29.45 14.11
N SER A 711 10.26 -30.17 13.22
CA SER A 711 10.35 -29.83 11.79
C SER A 711 9.02 -29.71 11.06
N TYR A 712 7.97 -30.41 11.51
CA TYR A 712 6.62 -30.36 10.93
C TYR A 712 5.76 -29.23 11.51
N LEU A 713 6.27 -28.53 12.54
CA LEU A 713 5.71 -27.27 13.04
C LEU A 713 6.47 -26.05 12.53
N ALA A 714 7.51 -26.23 11.70
CA ALA A 714 8.08 -25.13 10.94
C ALA A 714 6.97 -24.46 10.12
N THR A 715 7.03 -23.14 10.01
CA THR A 715 5.96 -22.31 9.43
C THR A 715 5.54 -22.81 8.04
N ILE A 716 6.48 -23.23 7.21
CA ILE A 716 6.18 -23.76 5.87
C ILE A 716 5.29 -25.01 5.93
N THR A 717 5.60 -25.97 6.79
CA THR A 717 4.85 -27.21 6.97
C THR A 717 3.54 -26.99 7.73
N LEU A 718 3.59 -26.13 8.75
CA LEU A 718 2.45 -25.80 9.59
C LEU A 718 1.40 -25.02 8.80
N VAL A 719 1.80 -23.98 8.07
CA VAL A 719 0.88 -23.21 7.21
C VAL A 719 0.35 -24.09 6.09
N ALA A 720 1.18 -24.93 5.45
CA ALA A 720 0.72 -25.89 4.44
C ALA A 720 -0.39 -26.82 4.98
N PHE A 721 -0.17 -27.43 6.15
CA PHE A 721 -1.18 -28.25 6.82
C PHE A 721 -2.48 -27.50 7.16
N LEU A 722 -2.37 -26.20 7.48
CA LEU A 722 -3.54 -25.34 7.76
C LEU A 722 -4.24 -24.83 6.49
N LYS A 723 -3.56 -24.79 5.33
CA LYS A 723 -4.16 -24.37 4.05
C LYS A 723 -5.27 -25.32 3.58
N ASP A 724 -5.20 -26.58 3.97
CA ASP A 724 -6.16 -27.62 3.57
C ASP A 724 -7.45 -27.64 4.43
N GLY A 725 -7.53 -26.81 5.48
CA GLY A 725 -8.71 -26.66 6.34
C GLY A 725 -9.53 -25.41 6.02
N ALA A 726 -10.85 -25.56 5.85
CA ALA A 726 -11.77 -24.46 5.53
C ALA A 726 -11.71 -23.28 6.54
N GLU A 727 -11.89 -22.05 6.01
CA GLU A 727 -12.05 -20.75 6.67
C GLU A 727 -11.84 -20.67 8.21
N LEU A 728 -10.61 -20.40 8.63
CA LEU A 728 -10.33 -19.97 10.01
C LEU A 728 -10.80 -18.52 10.28
N TYR A 729 -11.87 -18.36 11.07
CA TYR A 729 -12.27 -17.07 11.66
C TYR A 729 -11.30 -16.66 12.79
N SER A 730 -11.21 -15.37 13.11
CA SER A 730 -10.23 -14.82 14.08
C SER A 730 -10.33 -15.43 15.48
N GLU A 731 -11.52 -15.82 15.92
CA GLU A 731 -11.74 -16.48 17.23
C GLU A 731 -11.27 -17.95 17.26
N ILE A 732 -11.23 -18.63 16.11
CA ILE A 732 -10.82 -20.05 16.01
C ILE A 732 -9.29 -20.17 15.90
N ALA A 733 -8.63 -19.19 15.28
CA ALA A 733 -7.17 -19.16 15.12
C ALA A 733 -6.44 -19.11 16.48
N ALA A 734 -6.97 -18.35 17.44
CA ALA A 734 -6.43 -18.27 18.80
C ALA A 734 -6.59 -19.60 19.57
N ASP A 735 -7.73 -20.29 19.41
CA ASP A 735 -7.97 -21.60 20.04
C ASP A 735 -7.03 -22.68 19.48
N LEU A 736 -6.85 -22.69 18.16
CA LEU A 736 -5.95 -23.60 17.46
C LEU A 736 -4.48 -23.34 17.83
N ALA A 737 -4.06 -22.08 17.87
CA ALA A 737 -2.73 -21.69 18.35
C ALA A 737 -2.47 -22.22 19.78
N GLY A 738 -3.47 -22.10 20.67
CA GLY A 738 -3.41 -22.61 22.03
C GLY A 738 -3.22 -24.14 22.09
N ARG A 739 -3.93 -24.88 21.23
CA ARG A 739 -3.84 -26.34 21.14
C ARG A 739 -2.50 -26.82 20.60
N ILE A 740 -1.94 -26.12 19.61
CA ILE A 740 -0.63 -26.43 19.00
C ILE A 740 0.47 -26.23 20.05
N ILE A 741 0.52 -25.04 20.66
CA ILE A 741 1.52 -24.70 21.68
C ILE A 741 1.43 -25.70 22.84
N CYS A 742 0.23 -26.06 23.29
CA CYS A 742 0.09 -26.98 24.42
C CYS A 742 0.48 -28.43 24.16
N ASN A 743 0.63 -28.86 22.90
CA ASN A 743 0.94 -30.25 22.55
C ASN A 743 1.85 -30.35 21.31
N LEU A 744 2.99 -29.64 21.30
CA LEU A 744 3.89 -29.56 20.13
C LEU A 744 4.33 -30.94 19.60
N GLU A 745 4.65 -31.90 20.46
CA GLU A 745 5.05 -33.25 20.00
C GLU A 745 3.91 -33.98 19.28
N TYR A 746 2.70 -33.93 19.83
CA TYR A 746 1.52 -34.51 19.21
C TYR A 746 1.22 -33.85 17.87
N TRP A 747 1.20 -32.51 17.79
CA TRP A 747 0.92 -31.81 16.53
C TRP A 747 2.02 -32.01 15.50
N ASN A 748 3.29 -32.01 15.91
CA ASN A 748 4.39 -32.33 15.00
C ASN A 748 4.27 -33.76 14.46
N GLN A 749 3.91 -34.73 15.30
CA GLN A 749 3.73 -36.12 14.89
C GLN A 749 2.45 -36.33 14.09
N MET A 750 1.35 -35.67 14.44
CA MET A 750 0.08 -35.72 13.72
C MET A 750 0.20 -35.07 12.34
N ILE A 751 0.83 -33.88 12.22
CA ILE A 751 1.12 -33.26 10.93
C ILE A 751 2.07 -34.15 10.14
N LYS A 752 3.10 -34.72 10.79
CA LYS A 752 3.96 -35.71 10.16
C LYS A 752 3.19 -36.93 9.68
N ASP A 753 2.22 -37.46 10.41
CA ASP A 753 1.47 -38.66 10.03
C ASP A 753 0.41 -38.34 8.97
N CYS A 754 -0.23 -37.17 9.02
CA CYS A 754 -1.07 -36.63 7.95
C CYS A 754 -0.27 -36.33 6.68
N THR A 755 1.02 -35.99 6.79
CA THR A 755 1.92 -35.75 5.63
C THR A 755 2.72 -37.00 5.21
N ALA A 756 2.81 -38.04 6.06
CA ALA A 756 3.61 -39.25 5.82
C ALA A 756 2.78 -40.52 5.59
N SER A 757 1.47 -40.52 5.85
CA SER A 757 0.61 -41.68 5.61
C SER A 757 -0.54 -41.37 4.64
N GLY A 758 -0.35 -41.84 3.40
CA GLY A 758 -1.42 -41.97 2.42
C GLY A 758 -1.25 -41.07 1.21
N SER A 759 -0.80 -41.66 0.11
CA SER A 759 -1.00 -41.17 -1.25
C SER A 759 -2.39 -40.53 -1.43
N SER A 760 -2.42 -39.24 -1.77
CA SER A 760 -3.17 -38.68 -2.90
C SER A 760 -3.16 -37.15 -2.78
N ASP A 761 -2.90 -36.31 -3.78
CA ASP A 761 -2.34 -36.43 -5.12
C ASP A 761 -2.14 -34.95 -5.48
N LEU A 762 -0.91 -34.45 -5.54
CA LEU A 762 -0.66 -33.26 -6.37
C LEU A 762 0.16 -33.75 -7.53
N ILE A 763 -0.59 -34.45 -8.38
CA ILE A 763 -0.22 -34.70 -9.75
C ILE A 763 -1.26 -33.96 -10.57
N CYS A 764 -0.99 -32.69 -10.89
CA CYS A 764 -1.83 -31.84 -11.74
C CYS A 764 -3.34 -32.06 -11.62
N THR A 765 -3.83 -32.09 -10.38
CA THR A 765 -5.21 -32.37 -10.03
C THR A 765 -6.09 -31.22 -10.49
N VAL A 766 -7.02 -31.54 -11.40
CA VAL A 766 -7.94 -30.57 -12.01
C VAL A 766 -8.92 -30.00 -10.96
N SER A 767 -9.15 -30.73 -9.86
CA SER A 767 -10.01 -30.33 -8.75
C SER A 767 -9.51 -29.13 -7.95
N ASP A 768 -8.22 -28.79 -8.04
CA ASP A 768 -7.66 -27.66 -7.32
C ASP A 768 -7.84 -26.33 -8.04
N LEU A 769 -8.21 -26.33 -9.33
CA LEU A 769 -8.37 -25.11 -10.13
C LEU A 769 -9.49 -24.21 -9.58
N ASP A 770 -10.57 -24.82 -9.07
CA ASP A 770 -11.68 -24.13 -8.39
C ASP A 770 -11.27 -23.35 -7.13
N LYS A 771 -10.14 -23.72 -6.49
CA LYS A 771 -9.62 -23.03 -5.30
C LYS A 771 -8.94 -21.70 -5.65
N TRP A 772 -8.44 -21.56 -6.87
CA TRP A 772 -7.64 -20.42 -7.32
C TRP A 772 -8.41 -19.46 -8.20
N ASP A 773 -9.34 -19.97 -9.00
CA ASP A 773 -10.34 -19.18 -9.69
C ASP A 773 -11.72 -19.74 -9.30
N THR A 774 -12.41 -19.06 -8.38
CA THR A 774 -13.74 -19.49 -7.92
C THR A 774 -14.80 -19.45 -9.03
N GLU A 775 -14.47 -18.83 -10.17
CA GLU A 775 -15.34 -18.82 -11.33
C GLU A 775 -15.08 -20.02 -12.26
N TYR A 776 -14.12 -20.91 -11.97
CA TYR A 776 -13.63 -21.91 -12.91
C TYR A 776 -14.69 -22.98 -13.23
N SER A 777 -15.39 -23.52 -12.24
CA SER A 777 -16.53 -24.45 -12.41
C SER A 777 -17.89 -23.77 -12.64
N ILE A 778 -17.91 -22.45 -12.86
CA ILE A 778 -19.13 -21.74 -13.24
C ILE A 778 -19.42 -22.06 -14.71
N ASP A 779 -20.65 -22.56 -14.92
CA ASP A 779 -21.17 -22.84 -16.26
C ASP A 779 -20.98 -21.61 -17.18
N PRO A 780 -20.21 -21.76 -18.27
CA PRO A 780 -19.84 -20.66 -19.15
C PRO A 780 -21.04 -20.01 -19.85
N ASP A 781 -22.15 -20.73 -20.00
CA ASP A 781 -23.40 -20.21 -20.57
C ASP A 781 -24.14 -19.27 -19.60
N THR A 782 -23.64 -19.06 -18.37
CA THR A 782 -24.31 -18.23 -17.35
C THR A 782 -23.84 -16.79 -17.30
N TYR A 783 -22.95 -16.42 -18.22
CA TYR A 783 -22.47 -15.06 -18.38
C TYR A 783 -23.20 -14.38 -19.54
N GLY A 784 -24.27 -13.64 -19.22
CA GLY A 784 -25.05 -12.93 -20.24
C GLY A 784 -26.21 -12.05 -19.75
N THR A 785 -26.56 -12.02 -18.46
CA THR A 785 -27.66 -11.19 -17.94
C THR A 785 -27.14 -10.00 -17.13
N ASN A 786 -26.58 -9.01 -17.81
CA ASN A 786 -26.52 -7.66 -17.25
C ASN A 786 -27.79 -6.92 -17.70
N SER A 787 -28.76 -6.84 -16.80
CA SER A 787 -29.78 -5.80 -16.78
C SER A 787 -29.71 -5.16 -15.40
N ASP A 788 -29.45 -3.85 -15.39
CA ASP A 788 -29.25 -3.05 -14.19
C ASP A 788 -30.33 -3.20 -13.12
N SER A 789 -29.92 -2.82 -11.90
CA SER A 789 -30.70 -2.37 -10.74
C SER A 789 -30.85 -3.32 -9.55
N GLY A 790 -30.46 -2.81 -8.38
CA GLY A 790 -31.21 -3.00 -7.14
C GLY A 790 -30.91 -4.27 -6.35
N SER A 791 -30.02 -4.13 -5.38
CA SER A 791 -29.87 -4.95 -4.17
C SER A 791 -30.96 -6.02 -3.95
N THR A 792 -30.62 -7.28 -4.19
CA THR A 792 -30.97 -8.36 -3.26
C THR A 792 -29.82 -9.35 -3.17
N LYS A 793 -29.16 -9.35 -2.00
CA LYS A 793 -28.46 -10.53 -1.51
C LYS A 793 -29.42 -11.72 -1.60
N ARG A 794 -29.13 -12.65 -2.50
CA ARG A 794 -29.51 -14.06 -2.32
C ARG A 794 -28.22 -14.87 -2.23
N PHE A 795 -27.96 -15.32 -1.01
CA PHE A 795 -27.16 -16.47 -0.63
C PHE A 795 -26.50 -17.24 -1.79
N LEU A 796 -25.18 -17.16 -1.85
CA LEU A 796 -24.33 -18.17 -2.50
C LEU A 796 -24.35 -19.46 -1.66
N HIS A 797 -25.49 -20.16 -1.71
CA HIS A 797 -25.55 -21.60 -1.52
C HIS A 797 -26.65 -22.15 -2.43
N ILE A 798 -26.24 -23.14 -3.23
CA ILE A 798 -27.01 -23.98 -4.16
C ILE A 798 -26.92 -23.54 -5.63
N LEU A 799 -26.12 -24.34 -6.34
CA LEU A 799 -26.03 -24.53 -7.78
C LEU A 799 -27.38 -24.94 -8.41
N ASP A 800 -28.33 -24.01 -8.55
CA ASP A 800 -29.46 -24.19 -9.48
C ASP A 800 -29.10 -23.83 -10.93
N LYS A 801 -27.81 -23.56 -11.23
CA LYS A 801 -27.31 -23.22 -12.58
C LYS A 801 -27.06 -24.42 -13.52
N ARG A 802 -27.50 -25.65 -13.20
CA ARG A 802 -27.21 -26.87 -14.01
C ARG A 802 -28.46 -27.65 -14.51
N ASP A 803 -29.62 -27.00 -14.62
CA ASP A 803 -30.88 -27.70 -14.98
C ASP A 803 -31.17 -27.77 -16.49
N GLY A 804 -30.35 -27.12 -17.33
CA GLY A 804 -30.53 -27.06 -18.78
C GLY A 804 -31.71 -26.19 -19.22
N ALA A 805 -32.07 -25.17 -18.43
CA ALA A 805 -33.13 -24.22 -18.76
C ALA A 805 -32.77 -23.26 -19.92
N PRO A 806 -33.78 -22.74 -20.65
CA PRO A 806 -33.62 -21.68 -21.65
C PRO A 806 -32.99 -20.39 -21.10
N ARG A 807 -32.07 -19.78 -21.85
CA ARG A 807 -31.32 -18.57 -21.46
C ARG A 807 -31.52 -17.42 -22.45
N ASP A 808 -31.55 -16.19 -21.94
CA ASP A 808 -31.66 -14.99 -22.76
C ASP A 808 -30.27 -14.43 -23.09
N PHE A 809 -30.05 -14.04 -24.35
CA PHE A 809 -28.82 -13.42 -24.85
C PHE A 809 -29.12 -12.07 -25.48
N THR A 810 -28.33 -11.08 -25.11
CA THR A 810 -28.40 -9.72 -25.67
C THR A 810 -27.45 -9.59 -26.86
N ILE A 811 -27.95 -9.09 -27.98
CA ILE A 811 -27.23 -8.89 -29.23
C ILE A 811 -27.16 -7.40 -29.53
N ASP A 812 -25.93 -6.91 -29.75
CA ASP A 812 -25.68 -5.61 -30.32
C ASP A 812 -25.85 -5.68 -31.84
N CYS A 813 -26.81 -4.93 -32.38
CA CYS A 813 -27.09 -4.87 -33.81
C CYS A 813 -26.66 -3.54 -34.42
N GLY A 814 -25.69 -2.87 -33.79
CA GLY A 814 -25.14 -1.60 -34.21
C GLY A 814 -26.03 -0.41 -33.89
N ILE A 815 -25.70 0.73 -34.47
CA ILE A 815 -26.39 2.00 -34.21
C ILE A 815 -27.47 2.21 -35.26
N ASP A 816 -28.66 2.64 -34.82
CA ASP A 816 -29.69 3.10 -35.72
C ASP A 816 -29.22 4.38 -36.45
N PRO A 817 -29.10 4.37 -37.79
CA PRO A 817 -28.59 5.52 -38.52
C PRO A 817 -29.54 6.72 -38.52
N VAL A 818 -30.80 6.54 -38.08
CA VAL A 818 -31.80 7.59 -37.98
C VAL A 818 -31.89 8.15 -36.56
N THR A 819 -31.88 7.28 -35.53
CA THR A 819 -32.06 7.73 -34.14
C THR A 819 -30.75 7.88 -33.36
N GLY A 820 -29.63 7.35 -33.86
CA GLY A 820 -28.35 7.33 -33.14
C GLY A 820 -28.30 6.38 -31.94
N LEU A 821 -29.40 5.68 -31.66
CA LEU A 821 -29.50 4.75 -30.53
C LEU A 821 -28.98 3.36 -30.89
N LYS A 822 -28.44 2.67 -29.90
CA LYS A 822 -28.00 1.28 -30.01
C LYS A 822 -29.21 0.36 -30.27
N ARG A 823 -29.13 -0.44 -31.33
CA ARG A 823 -30.15 -1.46 -31.64
C ARG A 823 -29.81 -2.72 -30.86
N ILE A 824 -30.69 -3.08 -29.94
CA ILE A 824 -30.54 -4.27 -29.11
C ILE A 824 -31.60 -5.29 -29.50
N MET A 825 -31.19 -6.54 -29.66
CA MET A 825 -32.07 -7.69 -29.81
C MET A 825 -31.81 -8.67 -28.67
N ILE A 826 -32.88 -9.19 -28.06
CA ILE A 826 -32.78 -10.28 -27.09
C ILE A 826 -33.25 -11.56 -27.79
N ILE A 827 -32.43 -12.59 -27.77
CA ILE A 827 -32.79 -13.94 -28.25
C ILE A 827 -32.79 -14.91 -27.08
N ARG A 828 -33.54 -16.01 -27.18
CA ARG A 828 -33.62 -17.01 -26.12
C ARG A 828 -33.21 -18.40 -26.64
N SER A 829 -32.34 -19.10 -25.92
CA SER A 829 -31.97 -20.49 -26.25
C SER A 829 -33.10 -21.47 -25.92
N VAL A 830 -32.95 -22.70 -26.40
CA VAL A 830 -33.86 -23.80 -26.08
C VAL A 830 -33.36 -24.59 -24.88
N ALA A 831 -34.28 -25.25 -24.16
CA ALA A 831 -33.90 -26.13 -23.05
C ALA A 831 -33.18 -27.38 -23.57
N TYR A 832 -32.25 -27.91 -22.79
CA TYR A 832 -31.51 -29.15 -23.08
C TYR A 832 -31.51 -30.08 -21.86
N PRO A 833 -31.24 -31.39 -22.04
CA PRO A 833 -31.08 -32.31 -20.92
C PRO A 833 -29.77 -31.96 -20.19
N ASN A 834 -29.83 -31.59 -18.91
CA ASN A 834 -28.63 -31.41 -18.07
C ASN A 834 -28.90 -31.96 -16.66
N GLY A 835 -27.85 -32.19 -15.87
CA GLY A 835 -27.91 -32.71 -14.50
C GLY A 835 -27.88 -34.25 -14.40
N ALA A 836 -27.98 -34.74 -13.16
CA ALA A 836 -27.80 -36.15 -12.81
C ALA A 836 -26.46 -36.74 -13.28
N GLU A 837 -25.35 -36.02 -13.09
CA GLU A 837 -23.99 -36.43 -13.53
C GLU A 837 -23.99 -36.93 -14.98
N GLY A 838 -24.58 -36.17 -15.91
CA GLY A 838 -24.65 -36.54 -17.33
C GLY A 838 -25.61 -37.69 -17.70
N ASP A 839 -26.22 -38.37 -16.71
CA ASP A 839 -27.13 -39.48 -16.97
C ASP A 839 -28.44 -39.03 -17.66
N ASN A 840 -28.85 -37.77 -17.44
CA ASN A 840 -30.01 -37.21 -18.11
C ASN A 840 -29.83 -37.18 -19.64
N LEU A 841 -28.63 -36.81 -20.09
CA LEU A 841 -28.31 -36.81 -21.52
C LEU A 841 -28.22 -38.23 -22.06
N GLN A 842 -27.55 -39.13 -21.34
CA GLN A 842 -27.45 -40.53 -21.72
C GLN A 842 -28.84 -41.17 -21.90
N ARG A 843 -29.81 -40.83 -21.03
CA ARG A 843 -31.22 -41.25 -21.19
C ARG A 843 -31.88 -40.64 -22.42
N ALA A 844 -31.49 -39.42 -22.81
CA ALA A 844 -32.09 -38.68 -23.91
C ALA A 844 -31.57 -39.10 -25.29
N ASN A 845 -30.27 -39.38 -25.44
CA ASN A 845 -29.64 -39.71 -26.73
C ASN A 845 -29.01 -41.11 -26.81
N GLY A 846 -28.93 -41.85 -25.71
CA GLY A 846 -28.36 -43.20 -25.67
C GLY A 846 -26.83 -43.26 -25.72
N LEU A 847 -26.12 -42.13 -25.74
CA LEU A 847 -24.66 -42.09 -25.76
C LEU A 847 -24.09 -42.34 -24.36
N THR A 848 -23.22 -43.34 -24.23
CA THR A 848 -22.50 -43.67 -22.99
C THR A 848 -21.11 -43.03 -22.93
N VAL A 849 -20.68 -42.37 -24.00
CA VAL A 849 -19.37 -41.76 -24.18
C VAL A 849 -19.25 -40.53 -23.28
N ARG A 850 -18.12 -40.40 -22.59
CA ARG A 850 -17.84 -39.35 -21.62
C ARG A 850 -16.38 -38.89 -21.77
N PHE A 851 -16.17 -37.60 -22.00
CA PHE A 851 -14.85 -37.05 -22.31
C PHE A 851 -14.21 -36.40 -21.10
N ALA A 852 -13.03 -36.88 -20.72
CA ALA A 852 -12.16 -36.26 -19.72
C ALA A 852 -10.68 -36.42 -20.11
N LEU A 853 -9.76 -35.88 -19.30
CA LEU A 853 -8.33 -36.11 -19.50
C LEU A 853 -7.99 -37.60 -19.34
N ALA A 854 -7.11 -38.13 -20.19
CA ALA A 854 -6.81 -39.57 -20.18
C ALA A 854 -5.87 -40.01 -19.05
N ASN A 855 -4.93 -39.14 -18.65
CA ASN A 855 -3.98 -39.42 -17.57
C ASN A 855 -3.91 -38.24 -16.61
N GLU A 856 -4.66 -38.31 -15.51
CA GLU A 856 -4.67 -37.29 -14.45
C GLU A 856 -3.28 -37.10 -13.84
N ASP A 857 -2.53 -38.20 -13.73
CA ASP A 857 -1.21 -38.30 -13.12
C ASP A 857 -0.05 -37.88 -14.05
N GLU A 858 -0.32 -37.33 -15.24
CA GLU A 858 0.73 -36.77 -16.09
C GLU A 858 0.40 -35.34 -16.49
N CYS A 859 1.05 -34.42 -15.79
CA CYS A 859 0.99 -32.98 -15.97
C CYS A 859 1.24 -32.46 -17.39
N THR A 860 1.96 -33.22 -18.21
CA THR A 860 2.18 -32.86 -19.62
C THR A 860 1.28 -33.60 -20.59
N ASP A 861 0.45 -34.55 -20.13
CA ASP A 861 -0.46 -35.25 -21.02
C ASP A 861 -1.74 -34.47 -21.28
N VAL A 862 -1.92 -34.12 -22.56
CA VAL A 862 -3.03 -33.32 -23.07
C VAL A 862 -4.05 -34.19 -23.80
N SER A 863 -3.96 -35.51 -23.65
CA SER A 863 -4.82 -36.48 -24.31
C SER A 863 -6.18 -36.62 -23.62
N ILE A 864 -7.21 -36.96 -24.40
CA ILE A 864 -8.59 -37.07 -23.94
C ILE A 864 -9.02 -38.53 -24.03
N ASP A 865 -9.56 -39.06 -22.93
CA ASP A 865 -10.21 -40.37 -22.92
C ASP A 865 -11.70 -40.20 -23.26
N PRO A 866 -12.17 -40.75 -24.40
CA PRO A 866 -13.58 -40.70 -24.78
C PRO A 866 -14.46 -41.67 -23.95
N ASN A 867 -13.90 -42.51 -23.10
CA ASN A 867 -14.64 -43.45 -22.25
C ASN A 867 -14.23 -43.33 -20.78
N ALA A 868 -13.95 -42.10 -20.34
CA ALA A 868 -13.50 -41.85 -18.99
C ALA A 868 -14.52 -42.38 -17.93
N PRO A 869 -14.02 -42.93 -16.81
CA PRO A 869 -14.85 -43.67 -15.87
C PRO A 869 -15.79 -42.76 -15.08
N ASN A 870 -17.00 -43.26 -14.80
CA ASN A 870 -18.11 -42.46 -14.24
C ASN A 870 -17.96 -42.11 -12.74
N ASN A 871 -16.84 -42.44 -12.09
CA ASN A 871 -16.68 -42.36 -10.63
C ASN A 871 -15.65 -41.35 -10.14
N ILE A 872 -14.92 -40.70 -11.04
CA ILE A 872 -13.82 -39.77 -10.70
C ILE A 872 -14.20 -38.33 -11.05
N TRP A 873 -14.98 -38.14 -12.11
CA TRP A 873 -15.25 -36.84 -12.71
C TRP A 873 -16.64 -36.29 -12.39
N THR A 874 -16.76 -34.96 -12.39
CA THR A 874 -18.05 -34.26 -12.40
C THR A 874 -18.52 -34.10 -13.84
N TRP A 875 -19.69 -34.64 -14.16
CA TRP A 875 -20.16 -34.73 -15.54
C TRP A 875 -21.23 -33.70 -15.84
N VAL A 876 -21.01 -32.95 -16.92
CA VAL A 876 -21.97 -31.97 -17.43
C VAL A 876 -22.34 -32.29 -18.87
N THR A 877 -23.58 -31.97 -19.23
CA THR A 877 -24.01 -32.01 -20.62
C THR A 877 -23.42 -30.83 -21.36
N GLU A 878 -22.88 -31.12 -22.54
CA GLU A 878 -21.99 -30.22 -23.22
C GLU A 878 -22.43 -29.94 -24.68
N HIS A 879 -22.48 -28.65 -25.01
CA HIS A 879 -22.74 -28.08 -26.33
C HIS A 879 -21.44 -27.87 -27.10
N ILE A 880 -21.15 -28.79 -28.03
CA ILE A 880 -19.92 -28.77 -28.86
C ILE A 880 -19.67 -27.38 -29.47
N LEU A 881 -20.73 -26.78 -30.03
CA LEU A 881 -20.79 -25.37 -30.36
C LEU A 881 -21.51 -24.63 -29.24
N GLU A 882 -20.78 -23.75 -28.57
CA GLU A 882 -21.25 -22.95 -27.46
C GLU A 882 -22.43 -22.05 -27.83
N LEU A 883 -23.40 -21.89 -26.92
CA LEU A 883 -24.63 -21.15 -27.19
C LEU A 883 -24.37 -19.68 -27.51
N GLN A 884 -23.34 -19.06 -26.89
CA GLN A 884 -22.91 -17.68 -27.13
C GLN A 884 -22.38 -17.42 -28.54
N LEU A 885 -22.06 -18.46 -29.33
CA LEU A 885 -21.66 -18.26 -30.74
C LEU A 885 -22.83 -17.81 -31.62
N ILE A 886 -24.05 -18.23 -31.30
CA ILE A 886 -25.25 -17.84 -32.07
C ILE A 886 -25.51 -16.33 -32.00
N PRO A 887 -25.65 -15.69 -30.82
CA PRO A 887 -25.83 -14.23 -30.74
C PRO A 887 -24.66 -13.47 -31.37
N ARG A 888 -23.41 -13.90 -31.15
CA ARG A 888 -22.22 -13.28 -31.78
C ARG A 888 -22.23 -13.39 -33.30
N SER A 889 -22.71 -14.51 -33.83
CA SER A 889 -22.82 -14.68 -35.28
C SER A 889 -23.87 -13.75 -35.89
N ILE A 890 -24.97 -13.48 -35.18
CA ILE A 890 -26.03 -12.58 -35.63
C ILE A 890 -25.54 -11.13 -35.56
N GLU A 891 -24.86 -10.75 -34.48
CA GLU A 891 -24.16 -9.46 -34.39
C GLU A 891 -23.22 -9.27 -35.59
N PHE A 892 -22.38 -10.25 -35.90
CA PHE A 892 -21.52 -10.20 -37.08
C PHE A 892 -22.31 -10.12 -38.40
N MET A 893 -23.44 -10.84 -38.54
CA MET A 893 -24.28 -10.77 -39.74
C MET A 893 -24.84 -9.37 -39.98
N VAL A 894 -25.12 -8.62 -38.92
CA VAL A 894 -25.72 -7.27 -38.99
C VAL A 894 -24.66 -6.17 -39.06
N THR A 895 -23.59 -6.27 -38.27
CA THR A 895 -22.54 -5.23 -38.15
C THR A 895 -21.35 -5.46 -39.07
N GLY A 896 -21.18 -6.68 -39.57
CA GLY A 896 -20.06 -7.08 -40.41
C GLY A 896 -18.72 -7.16 -39.69
N THR A 897 -18.71 -7.07 -38.35
CA THR A 897 -17.49 -6.86 -37.57
C THR A 897 -17.31 -7.95 -36.53
N LEU A 898 -16.11 -8.55 -36.49
CA LEU A 898 -15.62 -9.37 -35.39
C LEU A 898 -14.62 -8.51 -34.59
N PRO A 899 -14.88 -8.19 -33.31
CA PRO A 899 -14.02 -7.34 -32.50
C PRO A 899 -12.57 -7.82 -32.43
N ALA A 900 -11.66 -6.92 -32.05
CA ALA A 900 -10.29 -7.29 -31.69
C ALA A 900 -10.29 -8.24 -30.47
N VAL A 901 -9.39 -9.23 -30.46
CA VAL A 901 -9.23 -10.18 -29.35
C VAL A 901 -7.74 -10.26 -29.03
N HIS A 902 -7.33 -9.94 -27.80
CA HIS A 902 -5.99 -10.15 -27.21
C HIS A 902 -4.82 -10.28 -28.23
N GLY A 903 -4.43 -9.17 -28.86
CA GLY A 903 -3.30 -9.12 -29.81
C GLY A 903 -3.65 -9.38 -31.28
N LEU A 904 -4.89 -9.74 -31.61
CA LEU A 904 -5.40 -9.89 -32.97
C LEU A 904 -6.34 -8.73 -33.35
N ALA A 905 -6.02 -8.05 -34.44
CA ALA A 905 -6.81 -6.94 -34.98
C ALA A 905 -8.25 -7.33 -35.31
N GLU A 906 -9.15 -6.34 -35.29
CA GLU A 906 -10.54 -6.46 -35.71
C GLU A 906 -10.65 -7.00 -37.14
N TYR A 907 -11.64 -7.86 -37.39
CA TYR A 907 -11.97 -8.36 -38.73
C TYR A 907 -13.28 -7.77 -39.22
N ARG A 908 -13.28 -7.25 -40.47
CA ARG A 908 -14.49 -6.75 -41.14
C ARG A 908 -14.74 -7.51 -42.44
N THR A 909 -15.98 -7.95 -42.64
CA THR A 909 -16.41 -8.57 -43.90
C THR A 909 -16.76 -7.54 -44.96
N THR A 910 -16.48 -7.86 -46.22
CA THR A 910 -16.93 -7.08 -47.39
C THR A 910 -18.24 -7.59 -47.97
N ASN A 911 -18.79 -8.68 -47.41
CA ASN A 911 -20.05 -9.24 -47.85
C ASN A 911 -21.22 -8.35 -47.42
N LYS A 912 -22.32 -8.44 -48.17
CA LYS A 912 -23.54 -7.71 -47.84
C LYS A 912 -24.14 -8.24 -46.54
N LEU A 913 -24.47 -7.31 -45.65
CA LEU A 913 -24.91 -7.57 -44.29
C LEU A 913 -26.42 -7.82 -44.23
N MET A 914 -26.86 -8.57 -43.23
CA MET A 914 -28.26 -8.79 -42.93
C MET A 914 -28.90 -7.47 -42.47
N PRO A 915 -29.97 -6.99 -43.13
CA PRO A 915 -30.67 -5.80 -42.67
C PRO A 915 -31.31 -6.00 -41.29
N TRP A 916 -31.29 -4.97 -40.46
CA TRP A 916 -31.82 -5.01 -39.09
C TRP A 916 -33.30 -5.41 -39.00
N ASP A 917 -34.13 -4.89 -39.91
CA ASP A 917 -35.56 -5.23 -40.01
C ASP A 917 -35.77 -6.72 -40.32
N ILE A 918 -34.87 -7.32 -41.09
CA ILE A 918 -34.87 -8.76 -41.36
C ILE A 918 -34.37 -9.55 -40.16
N ALA A 919 -33.31 -9.09 -39.47
CA ALA A 919 -32.78 -9.77 -38.29
C ALA A 919 -33.86 -9.97 -37.20
N GLN A 920 -34.76 -8.99 -37.00
CA GLN A 920 -35.87 -9.10 -36.03
C GLN A 920 -36.83 -10.27 -36.30
N LEU A 921 -36.91 -10.75 -37.54
CA LEU A 921 -37.75 -11.90 -37.89
C LEU A 921 -37.21 -13.22 -37.31
N LEU A 922 -35.93 -13.28 -36.91
CA LEU A 922 -35.33 -14.47 -36.30
C LEU A 922 -36.06 -14.89 -35.01
N ASN A 923 -36.60 -13.94 -34.26
CA ASN A 923 -37.38 -14.18 -33.04
C ASN A 923 -38.86 -14.43 -33.29
N GLN A 924 -39.36 -14.20 -34.50
CA GLN A 924 -40.77 -14.31 -34.80
C GLN A 924 -41.08 -15.67 -35.41
N ASP A 925 -42.14 -16.31 -34.90
CA ASP A 925 -42.65 -17.55 -35.46
C ASP A 925 -42.96 -17.38 -36.96
N TYR A 926 -42.53 -18.34 -37.80
CA TYR A 926 -42.80 -18.34 -39.23
C TYR A 926 -44.28 -18.15 -39.57
N SER A 927 -45.20 -18.64 -38.74
CA SER A 927 -46.65 -18.46 -38.92
C SER A 927 -47.11 -16.99 -38.87
N LYS A 928 -46.33 -16.10 -38.25
CA LYS A 928 -46.68 -14.66 -38.11
C LYS A 928 -46.31 -13.83 -39.33
N TRP A 929 -45.18 -14.12 -39.98
CA TRP A 929 -44.63 -13.28 -41.05
C TRP A 929 -44.45 -14.01 -42.39
N ALA A 930 -44.48 -15.35 -42.41
CA ALA A 930 -44.33 -16.17 -43.62
C ALA A 930 -45.57 -17.03 -43.91
N SER A 931 -46.72 -16.70 -43.32
CA SER A 931 -48.00 -17.39 -43.58
C SER A 931 -48.32 -17.42 -45.08
N GLY A 932 -48.72 -18.60 -45.59
CA GLY A 932 -48.99 -18.83 -47.01
C GLY A 932 -47.77 -19.03 -47.90
N HIS A 933 -46.55 -18.84 -47.40
CA HIS A 933 -45.29 -19.01 -48.15
C HIS A 933 -44.44 -20.18 -47.63
N THR A 934 -44.72 -20.66 -46.41
CA THR A 934 -44.10 -21.84 -45.79
C THR A 934 -45.08 -22.54 -44.85
N THR A 935 -44.89 -23.85 -44.64
CA THR A 935 -45.61 -24.64 -43.63
C THR A 935 -44.81 -24.77 -42.33
N LEU A 936 -43.65 -24.11 -42.23
CA LEU A 936 -42.81 -24.14 -41.04
C LEU A 936 -43.48 -23.39 -39.88
N THR A 937 -43.26 -23.89 -38.67
CA THR A 937 -43.71 -23.31 -37.40
C THR A 937 -42.53 -23.16 -36.44
N GLY A 938 -42.64 -22.29 -35.45
CA GLY A 938 -41.54 -21.92 -34.55
C GLY A 938 -40.74 -20.74 -35.08
N SER A 939 -39.95 -20.10 -34.20
CA SER A 939 -39.04 -19.03 -34.59
C SER A 939 -37.78 -19.61 -35.27
N PRO A 940 -37.22 -18.92 -36.28
CA PRO A 940 -35.93 -19.31 -36.88
C PRO A 940 -34.82 -19.53 -35.84
N ILE A 941 -34.75 -18.67 -34.82
CA ILE A 941 -33.69 -18.75 -33.81
C ILE A 941 -33.78 -20.00 -32.94
N ASN A 942 -34.99 -20.45 -32.58
CA ASN A 942 -35.17 -21.67 -31.80
C ASN A 942 -34.72 -22.88 -32.60
N ARG A 943 -34.96 -22.88 -33.92
CA ARG A 943 -34.51 -23.95 -34.82
C ARG A 943 -32.99 -23.98 -34.93
N VAL A 944 -32.33 -22.81 -35.00
CA VAL A 944 -30.86 -22.72 -34.98
C VAL A 944 -30.31 -23.28 -33.67
N PHE A 945 -30.81 -22.86 -32.51
CA PHE A 945 -30.36 -23.41 -31.22
C PHE A 945 -30.65 -24.92 -31.08
N ASP A 946 -31.74 -25.41 -31.66
CA ASP A 946 -32.05 -26.85 -31.67
C ASP A 946 -30.97 -27.69 -32.38
N THR A 947 -30.28 -27.12 -33.37
CA THR A 947 -29.17 -27.82 -34.07
C THR A 947 -27.91 -27.96 -33.23
N LEU A 948 -27.74 -27.13 -32.20
CA LEU A 948 -26.61 -27.19 -31.26
C LEU A 948 -26.85 -28.25 -30.17
N GLY A 949 -28.12 -28.60 -29.93
CA GLY A 949 -28.53 -29.60 -28.95
C GLY A 949 -29.61 -29.09 -28.01
N SER A 950 -30.68 -29.87 -27.86
CA SER A 950 -31.85 -29.52 -27.05
C SER A 950 -32.53 -30.74 -26.43
N LYS A 951 -33.61 -30.53 -25.67
CA LYS A 951 -34.46 -31.62 -25.15
C LYS A 951 -35.12 -32.44 -26.25
N ILE A 952 -35.37 -31.84 -27.42
CA ILE A 952 -36.03 -32.53 -28.55
C ILE A 952 -35.03 -33.01 -29.59
N ASN A 953 -33.83 -32.44 -29.62
CA ASN A 953 -32.69 -32.88 -30.44
C ASN A 953 -31.42 -33.04 -29.58
N PRO A 954 -31.34 -34.06 -28.71
CA PRO A 954 -30.19 -34.25 -27.82
C PRO A 954 -28.99 -34.92 -28.51
N GLY A 955 -29.11 -35.28 -29.80
CA GLY A 955 -28.09 -36.02 -30.54
C GLY A 955 -26.74 -35.32 -30.69
N PRO A 956 -26.65 -33.99 -30.85
CA PRO A 956 -25.37 -33.27 -30.94
C PRO A 956 -24.63 -33.09 -29.60
N LEU A 957 -25.29 -33.35 -28.48
CA LEU A 957 -24.73 -33.13 -27.13
C LEU A 957 -23.92 -34.34 -26.68
N VAL A 958 -22.85 -34.08 -25.92
CA VAL A 958 -22.04 -35.12 -25.28
C VAL A 958 -21.92 -34.84 -23.78
N ASN A 959 -21.41 -35.81 -23.02
CA ASN A 959 -20.99 -35.57 -21.65
C ASN A 959 -19.50 -35.27 -21.61
N THR A 960 -19.14 -34.19 -20.92
CA THR A 960 -17.76 -33.76 -20.72
C THR A 960 -17.55 -33.43 -19.25
N GLU A 961 -16.31 -33.61 -18.79
CA GLU A 961 -15.89 -33.19 -17.46
C GLU A 961 -16.06 -31.65 -17.30
N ALA A 962 -16.53 -31.23 -16.13
CA ALA A 962 -16.95 -29.85 -15.85
C ALA A 962 -15.86 -28.78 -16.07
N HIS A 963 -14.61 -29.04 -15.68
CA HIS A 963 -13.49 -28.11 -15.82
C HIS A 963 -13.07 -27.96 -17.28
N LEU A 964 -12.97 -29.08 -18.01
CA LEU A 964 -12.67 -29.08 -19.45
C LEU A 964 -13.75 -28.33 -20.22
N ASN A 965 -15.01 -28.52 -19.81
CA ASN A 965 -16.12 -27.80 -20.42
C ASN A 965 -16.06 -26.28 -20.14
N SER A 966 -15.85 -25.91 -18.88
CA SER A 966 -15.83 -24.51 -18.48
C SER A 966 -14.67 -23.75 -19.11
N MET A 967 -13.50 -24.38 -19.24
CA MET A 967 -12.35 -23.84 -19.95
C MET A 967 -12.66 -23.59 -21.45
N LYS A 968 -13.34 -24.53 -22.11
CA LYS A 968 -13.78 -24.35 -23.50
C LYS A 968 -14.72 -23.14 -23.64
N GLY A 969 -15.73 -23.05 -22.78
CA GLY A 969 -16.70 -21.96 -22.87
C GLY A 969 -16.09 -20.58 -22.61
N ARG A 970 -15.13 -20.47 -21.67
CA ARG A 970 -14.35 -19.24 -21.44
C ARG A 970 -13.57 -18.80 -22.68
N MET A 971 -12.85 -19.73 -23.30
CA MET A 971 -12.09 -19.47 -24.52
C MET A 971 -13.01 -19.04 -25.67
N PHE A 972 -14.17 -19.68 -25.82
CA PHE A 972 -15.15 -19.33 -26.85
C PHE A 972 -15.86 -18.00 -26.58
N ALA A 973 -15.95 -17.59 -25.31
CA ALA A 973 -16.37 -16.25 -24.93
C ALA A 973 -15.27 -15.18 -25.18
N GLY A 974 -14.05 -15.57 -25.56
CA GLY A 974 -12.93 -14.65 -25.78
C GLY A 974 -12.37 -14.04 -24.49
N LYS A 975 -12.59 -14.70 -23.34
CA LYS A 975 -11.97 -14.35 -22.06
C LYS A 975 -10.64 -15.09 -21.92
N GLN A 976 -9.65 -14.49 -21.26
CA GLN A 976 -8.41 -15.21 -20.94
C GLN A 976 -8.71 -16.50 -20.15
N PRO A 977 -8.02 -17.62 -20.45
CA PRO A 977 -8.13 -18.84 -19.66
C PRO A 977 -7.93 -18.60 -18.16
N ILE A 978 -6.90 -17.84 -17.81
CA ILE A 978 -6.61 -17.29 -16.48
C ILE A 978 -6.29 -15.80 -16.60
N GLY A 979 -6.82 -14.99 -15.67
CA GLY A 979 -6.54 -13.55 -15.59
C GLY A 979 -5.11 -13.23 -15.16
N ASP A 980 -4.58 -12.08 -15.59
CA ASP A 980 -3.19 -11.68 -15.37
C ASP A 980 -2.77 -11.62 -13.89
N ASP A 981 -3.69 -11.26 -12.99
CA ASP A 981 -3.39 -11.18 -11.55
C ASP A 981 -3.26 -12.55 -10.90
N ILE A 982 -4.14 -13.49 -11.26
CA ILE A 982 -4.04 -14.90 -10.83
C ILE A 982 -2.76 -15.52 -11.42
N TRP A 983 -2.45 -15.24 -12.69
CA TRP A 983 -1.25 -15.75 -13.33
C TRP A 983 0.05 -15.29 -12.63
N LYS A 984 0.12 -14.05 -12.13
CA LYS A 984 1.27 -13.58 -11.33
C LYS A 984 1.48 -14.39 -10.05
N HIS A 985 0.40 -14.89 -9.44
CA HIS A 985 0.47 -15.75 -8.27
C HIS A 985 0.91 -17.18 -8.60
N LEU A 986 0.58 -17.66 -9.81
CA LEU A 986 1.00 -18.97 -10.29
C LEU A 986 2.44 -18.97 -10.84
N ASN A 987 2.90 -17.85 -11.41
CA ASN A 987 4.25 -17.68 -11.94
C ASN A 987 5.26 -17.28 -10.85
N VAL A 988 5.41 -18.13 -9.85
CA VAL A 988 6.41 -18.03 -8.78
C VAL A 988 7.18 -19.35 -8.65
N PRO A 989 8.42 -19.36 -8.15
CA PRO A 989 9.25 -20.57 -8.04
C PRO A 989 8.84 -21.43 -6.84
N ASP A 990 7.58 -21.86 -6.83
CA ASP A 990 6.93 -22.72 -5.83
C ASP A 990 6.34 -23.95 -6.53
N GLU A 991 6.51 -25.13 -5.95
CA GLU A 991 6.16 -26.41 -6.56
C GLU A 991 4.63 -26.55 -6.74
N GLN A 992 3.84 -26.21 -5.72
CA GLN A 992 2.39 -26.26 -5.82
C GLN A 992 1.86 -25.29 -6.89
N SER A 993 2.35 -24.04 -6.89
CA SER A 993 1.97 -23.01 -7.87
C SER A 993 2.38 -23.40 -9.29
N GLY A 994 3.56 -24.01 -9.45
CA GLY A 994 4.05 -24.52 -10.72
C GLY A 994 3.19 -25.67 -11.27
N GLU A 995 2.79 -26.62 -10.43
CA GLU A 995 1.92 -27.74 -10.79
C GLU A 995 0.54 -27.28 -11.24
N ILE A 996 -0.04 -26.31 -10.53
CA ILE A 996 -1.32 -25.70 -10.92
C ILE A 996 -1.18 -24.96 -12.26
N ALA A 997 -0.12 -24.17 -12.42
CA ALA A 997 0.14 -23.45 -13.67
C ALA A 997 0.30 -24.41 -14.85
N ILE A 998 0.99 -25.53 -14.65
CA ILE A 998 1.14 -26.58 -15.67
C ILE A 998 -0.19 -27.29 -15.95
N SER A 999 -0.98 -27.62 -14.91
CA SER A 999 -2.30 -28.22 -15.04
C SER A 999 -3.24 -27.34 -15.88
N GLU A 1000 -3.18 -26.04 -15.65
CA GLU A 1000 -3.96 -25.04 -16.39
C GLU A 1000 -3.55 -24.94 -17.86
N LEU A 1001 -2.24 -24.85 -18.13
CA LEU A 1001 -1.72 -24.86 -19.50
C LEU A 1001 -2.10 -26.15 -20.23
N ARG A 1002 -2.04 -27.28 -19.53
CA ARG A 1002 -2.51 -28.58 -20.02
C ARG A 1002 -4.00 -28.53 -20.34
N MET A 1003 -4.85 -28.01 -19.46
CA MET A 1003 -6.31 -27.90 -19.68
C MET A 1003 -6.64 -27.09 -20.95
N VAL A 1004 -5.97 -25.95 -21.14
CA VAL A 1004 -6.15 -25.10 -22.32
C VAL A 1004 -5.78 -25.85 -23.61
N ILE A 1005 -4.68 -26.61 -23.60
CA ILE A 1005 -4.27 -27.42 -24.76
C ILE A 1005 -5.26 -28.58 -24.98
N SER A 1006 -5.73 -29.22 -23.91
CA SER A 1006 -6.64 -30.35 -23.93
C SER A 1006 -8.01 -30.02 -24.51
N VAL A 1007 -8.49 -28.76 -24.42
CA VAL A 1007 -9.72 -28.31 -25.11
C VAL A 1007 -9.61 -28.54 -26.63
N PHE A 1008 -8.46 -28.23 -27.24
CA PHE A 1008 -8.28 -28.47 -28.67
C PHE A 1008 -8.10 -29.96 -28.98
N THR A 1009 -7.43 -30.72 -28.11
CA THR A 1009 -7.38 -32.18 -28.25
C THR A 1009 -8.79 -32.79 -28.21
N TYR A 1010 -9.66 -32.29 -27.32
CA TYR A 1010 -11.07 -32.69 -27.21
C TYR A 1010 -11.84 -32.38 -28.50
N LEU A 1011 -11.74 -31.14 -28.99
CA LEU A 1011 -12.40 -30.70 -30.23
C LEU A 1011 -11.97 -31.53 -31.46
N ASN A 1012 -10.72 -32.01 -31.47
CA ASN A 1012 -10.18 -32.84 -32.54
C ASN A 1012 -10.46 -34.34 -32.37
N THR A 1013 -11.12 -34.77 -31.30
CA THR A 1013 -11.55 -36.18 -31.19
C THR A 1013 -12.62 -36.47 -32.25
N GLN A 1014 -12.56 -37.64 -32.88
CA GLN A 1014 -13.39 -37.97 -34.05
C GLN A 1014 -14.91 -37.77 -33.82
N ILE A 1015 -15.41 -38.10 -32.62
CA ILE A 1015 -16.83 -37.98 -32.27
C ILE A 1015 -17.23 -36.51 -32.08
N VAL A 1016 -16.46 -35.76 -31.29
CA VAL A 1016 -16.69 -34.33 -31.02
C VAL A 1016 -16.61 -33.53 -32.32
N ASN A 1017 -15.57 -33.81 -33.11
CA ASN A 1017 -15.36 -33.23 -34.42
C ASN A 1017 -16.56 -33.45 -35.36
N ARG A 1018 -17.07 -34.68 -35.39
CA ARG A 1018 -18.24 -35.00 -36.21
C ARG A 1018 -19.47 -34.22 -35.75
N HIS A 1019 -19.74 -34.17 -34.45
CA HIS A 1019 -20.85 -33.39 -33.90
C HIS A 1019 -20.67 -31.89 -34.12
N PHE A 1020 -19.44 -31.37 -34.12
CA PHE A 1020 -19.13 -29.98 -34.47
C PHE A 1020 -19.55 -29.70 -35.91
N ILE A 1021 -19.12 -30.54 -36.87
CA ILE A 1021 -19.45 -30.39 -38.29
C ILE A 1021 -20.97 -30.48 -38.50
N ASP A 1022 -21.63 -31.45 -37.86
CA ASP A 1022 -23.08 -31.66 -38.01
C ASP A 1022 -23.87 -30.49 -37.40
N SER A 1023 -23.48 -29.98 -36.23
CA SER A 1023 -24.11 -28.82 -35.57
C SER A 1023 -23.91 -27.53 -36.40
N PHE A 1024 -22.69 -27.30 -36.89
CA PHE A 1024 -22.38 -26.19 -37.78
C PHE A 1024 -23.20 -26.25 -39.07
N GLY A 1025 -23.24 -27.43 -39.72
CA GLY A 1025 -23.99 -27.66 -40.94
C GLY A 1025 -25.49 -27.47 -40.75
N GLY A 1026 -26.03 -27.93 -39.62
CA GLY A 1026 -27.41 -27.73 -39.21
C GLY A 1026 -27.74 -26.25 -39.03
N ALA A 1027 -26.98 -25.53 -38.20
CA ALA A 1027 -27.20 -24.10 -37.97
C ALA A 1027 -27.12 -23.29 -39.27
N ARG A 1028 -26.12 -23.58 -40.12
CA ARG A 1028 -25.98 -22.97 -41.45
C ARG A 1028 -27.22 -23.23 -42.32
N SER A 1029 -27.71 -24.46 -42.34
CA SER A 1029 -28.89 -24.86 -43.13
C SER A 1029 -30.14 -24.13 -42.66
N GLU A 1030 -30.33 -23.95 -41.35
CA GLU A 1030 -31.43 -23.17 -40.80
C GLU A 1030 -31.33 -21.68 -41.15
N PHE A 1031 -30.12 -21.08 -41.15
CA PHE A 1031 -29.92 -19.72 -41.66
C PHE A 1031 -30.19 -19.61 -43.17
N GLN A 1032 -29.84 -20.62 -43.97
CA GLN A 1032 -30.17 -20.66 -45.41
C GLN A 1032 -31.69 -20.79 -45.62
N LEU A 1033 -32.35 -21.61 -44.81
CA LEU A 1033 -33.80 -21.78 -44.84
C LEU A 1033 -34.52 -20.47 -44.49
N PHE A 1034 -34.04 -19.77 -43.46
CA PHE A 1034 -34.49 -18.43 -43.10
C PHE A 1034 -34.35 -17.45 -44.27
N GLN A 1035 -33.16 -17.37 -44.88
CA GLN A 1035 -32.92 -16.54 -46.07
C GLN A 1035 -33.88 -16.87 -47.21
N SER A 1036 -34.07 -18.15 -47.52
CA SER A 1036 -34.94 -18.59 -48.62
C SER A 1036 -36.40 -18.18 -48.39
N THR A 1037 -36.84 -18.20 -47.13
CA THR A 1037 -38.20 -17.81 -46.74
C THR A 1037 -38.37 -16.29 -46.80
N VAL A 1038 -37.38 -15.53 -46.32
CA VAL A 1038 -37.33 -14.06 -46.48
C VAL A 1038 -37.44 -13.69 -47.97
N ASN A 1039 -36.70 -14.37 -48.84
CA ASN A 1039 -36.73 -14.10 -50.28
C ASN A 1039 -38.09 -14.40 -50.93
N LYS A 1040 -38.81 -15.43 -50.45
CA LYS A 1040 -40.16 -15.76 -50.93
C LYS A 1040 -41.20 -14.72 -50.50
N VAL A 1041 -41.07 -14.17 -49.29
CA VAL A 1041 -42.05 -13.24 -48.72
C VAL A 1041 -41.78 -11.78 -49.15
N PHE A 1042 -40.52 -11.34 -49.11
CA PHE A 1042 -40.14 -9.94 -49.27
C PHE A 1042 -39.39 -9.65 -50.58
N GLY A 1043 -39.35 -10.61 -51.51
CA GLY A 1043 -38.54 -10.56 -52.72
C GLY A 1043 -37.05 -10.82 -52.42
N GLN A 1044 -36.28 -11.07 -53.47
CA GLN A 1044 -34.85 -11.41 -53.35
C GLN A 1044 -34.07 -10.29 -52.64
N LYS A 1045 -33.48 -10.59 -51.49
CA LYS A 1045 -32.62 -9.69 -50.72
C LYS A 1045 -31.15 -9.94 -51.05
N ASP A 1046 -30.36 -8.87 -51.09
CA ASP A 1046 -28.93 -8.87 -51.41
C ASP A 1046 -28.09 -9.18 -50.16
N PHE A 1047 -28.31 -10.35 -49.54
CA PHE A 1047 -27.45 -10.90 -48.48
C PHE A 1047 -27.57 -12.43 -48.43
N SER A 1048 -26.64 -13.12 -47.75
CA SER A 1048 -26.68 -14.56 -47.54
C SER A 1048 -26.41 -14.90 -46.09
N ALA A 1049 -27.48 -15.12 -45.30
CA ALA A 1049 -27.35 -15.47 -43.88
C ALA A 1049 -26.47 -16.70 -43.63
N GLY A 1050 -26.64 -17.75 -44.44
CA GLY A 1050 -25.84 -18.98 -44.32
C GLY A 1050 -24.35 -18.77 -44.65
N ASP A 1051 -24.03 -17.91 -45.62
CA ASP A 1051 -22.62 -17.62 -45.93
C ASP A 1051 -21.99 -16.67 -44.92
N LEU A 1052 -22.74 -15.70 -44.38
CA LEU A 1052 -22.26 -14.85 -43.29
C LEU A 1052 -21.99 -15.66 -42.02
N PHE A 1053 -22.86 -16.62 -41.65
CA PHE A 1053 -22.60 -17.55 -40.55
C PHE A 1053 -21.33 -18.36 -40.77
N ARG A 1054 -21.12 -18.86 -42.00
CA ARG A 1054 -19.91 -19.59 -42.37
C ARG A 1054 -18.66 -18.71 -42.25
N ILE A 1055 -18.71 -17.48 -42.75
CA ILE A 1055 -17.58 -16.53 -42.67
C ILE A 1055 -17.27 -16.21 -41.20
N PHE A 1056 -18.30 -15.97 -40.38
CA PHE A 1056 -18.16 -15.79 -38.95
C PHE A 1056 -17.41 -16.97 -38.32
N MET A 1057 -17.92 -18.19 -38.50
CA MET A 1057 -17.35 -19.39 -37.88
C MET A 1057 -15.91 -19.62 -38.32
N PHE A 1058 -15.59 -19.45 -39.61
CA PHE A 1058 -14.21 -19.59 -40.09
C PHE A 1058 -13.25 -18.59 -39.43
N ASN A 1059 -13.60 -17.31 -39.43
CA ASN A 1059 -12.73 -16.27 -38.86
C ASN A 1059 -12.66 -16.36 -37.34
N PHE A 1060 -13.76 -16.71 -36.69
CA PHE A 1060 -13.80 -16.92 -35.24
C PHE A 1060 -12.87 -18.07 -34.84
N MET A 1061 -13.02 -19.26 -35.44
CA MET A 1061 -12.21 -20.42 -35.09
C MET A 1061 -10.73 -20.22 -35.40
N SER A 1062 -10.39 -19.63 -36.56
CA SER A 1062 -8.99 -19.33 -36.90
C SER A 1062 -8.34 -18.38 -35.89
N ARG A 1063 -9.03 -17.29 -35.54
CA ARG A 1063 -8.50 -16.30 -34.60
C ARG A 1063 -8.42 -16.84 -33.18
N LEU A 1064 -9.39 -17.67 -32.77
CA LEU A 1064 -9.39 -18.37 -31.49
C LEU A 1064 -8.16 -19.28 -31.37
N THR A 1065 -7.85 -20.09 -32.40
CA THR A 1065 -6.66 -20.94 -32.42
C THR A 1065 -5.37 -20.12 -32.32
N ASP A 1066 -5.23 -19.05 -33.12
CA ASP A 1066 -4.03 -18.20 -33.13
C ASP A 1066 -3.81 -17.50 -31.78
N TRP A 1067 -4.89 -16.97 -31.19
CA TRP A 1067 -4.84 -16.30 -29.90
C TRP A 1067 -4.46 -17.28 -28.79
N VAL A 1068 -5.10 -18.44 -28.70
CA VAL A 1068 -4.80 -19.42 -27.64
C VAL A 1068 -3.38 -19.95 -27.78
N ALA A 1069 -2.92 -20.25 -29.00
CA ALA A 1069 -1.54 -20.67 -29.22
C ALA A 1069 -0.54 -19.59 -28.76
N THR A 1070 -0.84 -18.32 -29.02
CA THR A 1070 -0.01 -17.19 -28.57
C THR A 1070 -0.02 -17.07 -27.04
N TRP A 1071 -1.20 -17.15 -26.43
CA TRP A 1071 -1.38 -17.03 -24.99
C TRP A 1071 -0.65 -18.15 -24.23
N VAL A 1072 -0.87 -19.42 -24.60
CA VAL A 1072 -0.23 -20.57 -23.94
C VAL A 1072 1.30 -20.51 -24.10
N ASN A 1073 1.81 -20.16 -25.30
CA ASN A 1073 3.26 -20.02 -25.48
C ASN A 1073 3.85 -18.90 -24.63
N GLY A 1074 3.18 -17.74 -24.54
CA GLY A 1074 3.63 -16.64 -23.68
C GLY A 1074 3.70 -17.05 -22.22
N ARG A 1075 2.68 -17.76 -21.73
CA ARG A 1075 2.63 -18.28 -20.36
C ARG A 1075 3.68 -19.34 -20.06
N ILE A 1076 3.95 -20.24 -21.02
CA ILE A 1076 5.04 -21.19 -20.91
C ILE A 1076 6.39 -20.45 -20.85
N ASP A 1077 6.56 -19.36 -21.62
CA ASP A 1077 7.78 -18.56 -21.61
C ASP A 1077 7.98 -17.81 -20.28
N ASP A 1078 6.92 -17.23 -19.72
CA ASP A 1078 6.93 -16.63 -18.38
C ASP A 1078 7.45 -17.62 -17.31
N LEU A 1079 6.92 -18.86 -17.31
CA LEU A 1079 7.33 -19.91 -16.37
C LEU A 1079 8.75 -20.43 -16.66
N LEU A 1080 9.12 -20.55 -17.94
CA LEU A 1080 10.46 -20.96 -18.33
C LEU A 1080 11.50 -19.96 -17.81
N ASP A 1081 11.23 -18.65 -17.90
CA ASP A 1081 12.11 -17.61 -17.38
C ASP A 1081 12.25 -17.70 -15.85
N THR A 1082 11.14 -17.90 -15.13
CA THR A 1082 11.12 -18.08 -13.67
C THR A 1082 11.94 -19.30 -13.24
N TRP A 1083 11.66 -20.48 -13.80
CA TRP A 1083 12.33 -21.73 -13.40
C TRP A 1083 13.77 -21.82 -13.91
N GLN A 1084 14.14 -21.15 -15.00
CA GLN A 1084 15.53 -21.03 -15.43
C GLN A 1084 16.38 -20.16 -14.49
N GLN A 1085 15.80 -19.13 -13.88
CA GLN A 1085 16.49 -18.33 -12.86
C GLN A 1085 16.78 -19.18 -11.62
N VAL A 1086 15.81 -19.98 -11.16
CA VAL A 1086 16.00 -20.92 -10.04
C VAL A 1086 17.11 -21.93 -10.37
N LEU A 1087 17.05 -22.51 -11.56
CA LEU A 1087 18.05 -23.47 -12.02
C LEU A 1087 19.46 -22.88 -12.05
N SER A 1088 19.60 -21.62 -12.44
CA SER A 1088 20.89 -20.91 -12.52
C SER A 1088 21.43 -20.49 -11.14
N ALA A 1089 20.54 -20.24 -10.17
CA ALA A 1089 20.89 -19.81 -8.82
C ALA A 1089 21.14 -20.99 -7.86
N ALA A 1090 20.53 -22.15 -8.11
CA ALA A 1090 20.62 -23.31 -7.22
C ALA A 1090 21.93 -24.09 -7.39
N ALA A 1091 22.47 -24.60 -6.28
CA ALA A 1091 23.65 -25.45 -6.32
C ALA A 1091 23.37 -26.77 -7.07
N PRO A 1092 24.24 -27.21 -8.00
CA PRO A 1092 24.05 -28.46 -8.73
C PRO A 1092 23.85 -29.65 -7.79
N GLY A 1093 22.76 -30.40 -7.98
CA GLY A 1093 22.40 -31.57 -7.18
C GLY A 1093 21.59 -31.29 -5.90
N SER A 1094 21.25 -30.03 -5.63
CA SER A 1094 20.28 -29.68 -4.58
C SER A 1094 18.84 -30.04 -4.98
N ALA A 1095 17.93 -30.11 -4.00
CA ALA A 1095 16.51 -30.34 -4.24
C ALA A 1095 15.93 -29.28 -5.19
N ALA A 1096 16.18 -27.99 -4.92
CA ALA A 1096 15.73 -26.88 -5.77
C ALA A 1096 16.28 -26.96 -7.21
N HIS A 1097 17.54 -27.36 -7.39
CA HIS A 1097 18.11 -27.58 -8.72
C HIS A 1097 17.44 -28.76 -9.44
N THR A 1098 17.08 -29.83 -8.72
CA THR A 1098 16.42 -31.01 -9.27
C THR A 1098 14.97 -30.72 -9.67
N THR A 1099 14.23 -30.02 -8.82
CA THR A 1099 12.86 -29.56 -9.10
C THR A 1099 12.84 -28.62 -10.30
N ALA A 1100 13.71 -27.59 -10.31
CA ALA A 1100 13.77 -26.65 -11.44
C ALA A 1100 14.14 -27.34 -12.77
N LEU A 1101 15.02 -28.35 -12.76
CA LEU A 1101 15.31 -29.15 -13.95
C LEU A 1101 14.06 -29.88 -14.48
N ASP A 1102 13.26 -30.46 -13.59
CA ASP A 1102 12.06 -31.20 -13.98
C ASP A 1102 10.99 -30.25 -14.56
N TYR A 1103 10.72 -29.13 -13.90
CA TYR A 1103 9.79 -28.10 -14.39
C TYR A 1103 10.19 -27.55 -15.76
N VAL A 1104 11.48 -27.24 -15.97
CA VAL A 1104 11.97 -26.80 -17.29
C VAL A 1104 11.78 -27.89 -18.35
N ALA A 1105 11.94 -29.17 -18.00
CA ALA A 1105 11.68 -30.28 -18.92
C ALA A 1105 10.18 -30.43 -19.24
N GLN A 1106 9.30 -30.32 -18.25
CA GLN A 1106 7.85 -30.37 -18.41
C GLN A 1106 7.33 -29.23 -19.31
N LEU A 1107 7.77 -27.99 -19.05
CA LEU A 1107 7.39 -26.81 -19.83
C LEU A 1107 7.83 -26.91 -21.29
N ARG A 1108 9.03 -27.45 -21.56
CA ARG A 1108 9.48 -27.72 -22.94
C ARG A 1108 8.61 -28.77 -23.64
N ARG A 1109 8.21 -29.85 -22.94
CA ARG A 1109 7.28 -30.85 -23.49
C ARG A 1109 5.91 -30.25 -23.81
N LEU A 1110 5.37 -29.40 -22.93
CA LEU A 1110 4.12 -28.68 -23.19
C LEU A 1110 4.24 -27.74 -24.39
N LYS A 1111 5.35 -27.01 -24.52
CA LYS A 1111 5.58 -26.13 -25.67
C LYS A 1111 5.55 -26.87 -27.01
N GLU A 1112 6.09 -28.09 -27.04
CA GLU A 1112 5.98 -28.96 -28.23
C GLU A 1112 4.56 -29.47 -28.48
N ARG A 1113 3.77 -29.68 -27.42
CA ARG A 1113 2.36 -30.08 -27.52
C ARG A 1113 1.48 -28.94 -28.03
N VAL A 1114 1.75 -27.68 -27.67
CA VAL A 1114 1.02 -26.52 -28.22
C VAL A 1114 1.00 -26.55 -29.75
N ARG A 1115 2.16 -26.76 -30.39
CA ARG A 1115 2.28 -26.81 -31.85
C ARG A 1115 1.54 -27.98 -32.51
N ARG A 1116 1.36 -29.09 -31.79
CA ARG A 1116 0.74 -30.31 -32.32
C ARG A 1116 -0.76 -30.40 -32.03
N ASN A 1117 -1.20 -29.79 -30.93
CA ASN A 1117 -2.52 -29.99 -30.36
C ASN A 1117 -3.39 -28.73 -30.40
N VAL A 1118 -2.82 -27.53 -30.27
CA VAL A 1118 -3.56 -26.25 -30.40
C VAL A 1118 -3.67 -25.90 -31.88
N VAL A 1119 -4.34 -26.78 -32.60
CA VAL A 1119 -4.71 -26.67 -34.01
C VAL A 1119 -6.15 -27.15 -34.11
N PHE A 1120 -6.95 -26.53 -34.96
CA PHE A 1120 -8.23 -27.08 -35.37
C PHE A 1120 -7.99 -27.77 -36.72
N GLU A 1121 -8.36 -29.06 -36.90
CA GLU A 1121 -7.88 -29.80 -38.07
C GLU A 1121 -8.10 -29.02 -39.38
N ALA A 1122 -7.10 -29.09 -40.26
CA ALA A 1122 -7.16 -28.39 -41.54
C ALA A 1122 -8.37 -28.84 -42.38
N SER A 1123 -8.78 -30.10 -42.26
CA SER A 1123 -9.99 -30.69 -42.85
C SER A 1123 -11.27 -29.94 -42.44
N ASP A 1124 -11.39 -29.54 -41.17
CA ASP A 1124 -12.56 -28.83 -40.65
C ASP A 1124 -12.58 -27.36 -41.04
N LEU A 1125 -11.42 -26.71 -40.97
CA LEU A 1125 -11.26 -25.35 -41.50
C LEU A 1125 -11.60 -25.32 -43.01
N ILE A 1126 -11.26 -26.39 -43.75
CA ILE A 1126 -11.65 -26.56 -45.15
C ILE A 1126 -13.16 -26.77 -45.29
N ILE A 1127 -13.81 -27.52 -44.41
CA ILE A 1127 -15.28 -27.68 -44.40
C ILE A 1127 -15.96 -26.33 -44.17
N LEU A 1128 -15.43 -25.50 -43.26
CA LEU A 1128 -15.88 -24.12 -43.05
C LEU A 1128 -15.62 -23.21 -44.27
N GLN A 1129 -14.67 -23.56 -45.15
CA GLN A 1129 -14.38 -22.80 -46.38
C GLN A 1129 -15.26 -23.17 -47.58
N ARG A 1130 -15.84 -24.38 -47.66
CA ARG A 1130 -16.55 -24.85 -48.86
C ARG A 1130 -18.00 -24.31 -48.97
N PRO A 1131 -18.43 -23.83 -50.15
CA PRO A 1131 -19.85 -23.72 -50.49
C PRO A 1131 -20.49 -25.12 -50.42
N GLY A 1132 -21.68 -25.25 -49.83
CA GLY A 1132 -22.24 -26.52 -49.37
C GLY A 1132 -22.26 -27.64 -50.43
N SER A 1133 -21.96 -28.86 -50.00
CA SER A 1133 -22.33 -30.10 -50.69
C SER A 1133 -23.75 -30.49 -50.35
#